data_AF-A0A0S9DNP9-F1
#
_entry.id   AF-A0A0S9DNP9-F1
#
_cell.length_a   1.000
_cell.length_b   1.000
_cell.length_c   1.000
_cell.angle_alpha   90.00
_cell.angle_beta   90.00
_cell.angle_gamma   90.00
#
_symmetry.space_group_name_H-M   'P 1'
#
loop_
_entity.id
_entity.type
_entity.pdbx_description
1 polymer ?
#
loop_
_entity_poly.entity_id
_entity_poly.type
_entity_poly.pdbx_seq_one_letter_code
_entity_poly.pdbx_strand_id
1 'polypeptide(L)'
;MSAQIRDYNPSTDADAVSEFYNRNHYGPARDAGVLTGRQLNLVLAERGVHIFLIAEDRGRVVGTIGYLRVSGRRVTRDDELFAGMFVIDPGYRAGFLAGRLFTTSFGRLLEDGIATLRVEVNPANVKALPLYVRVGFRSAETHPQPDQDGYIELVSHMPGVVSRLLRELAADVPLTDVFSTFSWRTMAGGRNRTIGHGVTVHDGEVLVEYDFTVRGDAIRVRVRMEDDAPVDTTINGVVVTPSFSSVPELVEGLVEGPAERPPLGTRAATRGRHTRREVAVGDYSVEVDADGTISVRHPSYAGPVYRDALASVEGRPSAWRRPPSHAPLITEHRGGWLLAWQVDEVRLQKEISIADRTVTTVVRGLPSRTLAAEPWSSIRGATVRTFVGESPQYRAPNVPGLWPRDLVDFEAALDAEPRASRRRILIDEPVSGLGLGFEWHDAEFVRVEGQALGRATSSSSLLRYSLTLGVASPHEGDGVDRHPDGVARIDGVPNSPALSVRDADVDVDSGAWVAEPRGRFEAIVARSSSSSGPSGEIVVVADRGVVCWTAFGHGVLTSPFPTSRTLGPIDDWAAGLWVSTQSAREDLERGVGWGGSPRVGYSSTPPERGPSWSIDVLDDAVAALRLTLRSGASPTDPEIVAHLTPKVWGSTVFIPAHPRGWWALDRSERRWSCFARAARIPLADDRVLVIVASGVDDELLIRSSADTFLVSLISRAESGRAESAQAESADAEGGSWYLSVETAEVAR
;
A
#
# COMPACT_ATOMS: atom_id res chain seq x y z
N MET A 1 19.12 -31.31 -18.02
CA MET A 1 19.56 -30.27 -18.98
C MET A 1 19.42 -28.93 -18.28
N SER A 2 20.41 -28.04 -18.41
CA SER A 2 20.58 -26.89 -17.53
C SER A 2 20.44 -25.58 -18.31
N ALA A 3 19.42 -24.78 -18.00
CA ALA A 3 19.27 -23.44 -18.56
C ALA A 3 20.53 -22.59 -18.32
N GLN A 4 20.92 -21.80 -19.32
CA GLN A 4 22.02 -20.85 -19.21
C GLN A 4 21.51 -19.59 -18.50
N ILE A 5 22.24 -19.10 -17.50
CA ILE A 5 21.93 -17.85 -16.79
C ILE A 5 22.91 -16.79 -17.28
N ARG A 6 22.40 -15.64 -17.69
CA ARG A 6 23.19 -14.51 -18.18
C ARG A 6 22.51 -13.19 -17.89
N ASP A 7 23.25 -12.10 -18.09
CA ASP A 7 22.72 -10.76 -18.03
C ASP A 7 21.71 -10.50 -19.14
N TYR A 8 20.71 -9.70 -18.79
CA TYR A 8 19.78 -9.13 -19.73
C TYR A 8 20.44 -8.05 -20.59
N ASN A 9 20.19 -8.11 -21.89
CA ASN A 9 20.55 -7.08 -22.83
C ASN A 9 19.29 -6.31 -23.29
N PRO A 10 19.15 -5.03 -22.93
CA PRO A 10 17.98 -4.21 -23.28
C PRO A 10 17.67 -4.12 -24.78
N SER A 11 18.68 -4.31 -25.64
CA SER A 11 18.53 -4.19 -27.10
C SER A 11 18.07 -5.47 -27.80
N THR A 12 18.31 -6.64 -27.20
CA THR A 12 18.05 -7.94 -27.85
C THR A 12 17.04 -8.80 -27.10
N ASP A 13 16.94 -8.66 -25.78
CA ASP A 13 16.14 -9.57 -24.94
C ASP A 13 14.75 -9.01 -24.59
N ALA A 14 14.54 -7.70 -24.78
CA ALA A 14 13.35 -6.99 -24.29
C ALA A 14 12.03 -7.62 -24.75
N ASP A 15 11.92 -7.92 -26.05
CA ASP A 15 10.71 -8.50 -26.61
C ASP A 15 10.48 -9.93 -26.08
N ALA A 16 11.53 -10.76 -26.04
CA ALA A 16 11.44 -12.14 -25.54
C ALA A 16 11.06 -12.21 -24.05
N VAL A 17 11.59 -11.30 -23.23
CA VAL A 17 11.23 -11.22 -21.80
C VAL A 17 9.81 -10.69 -21.61
N SER A 18 9.39 -9.70 -22.40
CA SER A 18 8.02 -9.19 -22.35
C SER A 18 6.99 -10.26 -22.73
N GLU A 19 7.25 -11.05 -23.79
CA GLU A 19 6.43 -12.19 -24.18
C GLU A 19 6.39 -13.26 -23.08
N PHE A 20 7.53 -13.53 -22.44
CA PHE A 20 7.61 -14.43 -21.30
C PHE A 20 6.73 -13.97 -20.13
N TYR A 21 6.72 -12.68 -19.80
CA TYR A 21 5.83 -12.13 -18.76
C TYR A 21 4.36 -12.21 -19.13
N ASN A 22 4.01 -11.84 -20.37
CA ASN A 22 2.64 -11.93 -20.86
C ASN A 22 2.10 -13.36 -20.76
N ARG A 23 2.88 -14.35 -21.21
CA ARG A 23 2.52 -15.78 -21.14
C ARG A 23 2.39 -16.30 -19.71
N ASN A 24 3.06 -15.69 -18.74
CA ASN A 24 3.01 -16.07 -17.33
C ASN A 24 2.05 -15.20 -16.49
N HIS A 25 1.26 -14.33 -17.14
CA HIS A 25 0.34 -13.40 -16.48
C HIS A 25 1.01 -12.55 -15.38
N TYR A 26 2.22 -12.05 -15.67
CA TYR A 26 2.99 -11.19 -14.79
C TYR A 26 2.97 -9.72 -15.25
N GLY A 27 2.92 -8.78 -14.31
CA GLY A 27 2.79 -7.35 -14.62
C GLY A 27 1.43 -7.02 -15.25
N PRO A 28 1.38 -6.12 -16.26
CA PRO A 28 0.13 -5.68 -16.89
C PRO A 28 -0.75 -6.82 -17.43
N ALA A 29 -0.14 -7.94 -17.83
CA ALA A 29 -0.86 -9.13 -18.32
C ALA A 29 -1.71 -9.85 -17.27
N ARG A 30 -1.57 -9.49 -15.99
CA ARG A 30 -2.45 -9.95 -14.92
C ARG A 30 -3.85 -9.33 -15.01
N ASP A 31 -3.93 -8.09 -15.50
CA ASP A 31 -5.15 -7.28 -15.54
C ASP A 31 -5.54 -6.94 -17.00
N ALA A 32 -5.38 -7.95 -17.89
CA ALA A 32 -5.71 -7.91 -19.33
C ALA A 32 -4.89 -6.94 -20.21
N GLY A 33 -3.78 -6.39 -19.70
CA GLY A 33 -2.82 -5.60 -20.49
C GLY A 33 -1.85 -6.46 -21.29
N VAL A 34 -1.10 -5.85 -22.21
CA VAL A 34 0.03 -6.48 -22.91
C VAL A 34 1.27 -5.65 -22.69
N LEU A 35 2.34 -6.26 -22.18
CA LEU A 35 3.64 -5.62 -22.01
C LEU A 35 4.47 -5.79 -23.29
N THR A 36 5.01 -4.71 -23.83
CA THR A 36 5.96 -4.71 -24.96
C THR A 36 7.41 -4.63 -24.46
N GLY A 37 8.40 -4.99 -25.28
CA GLY A 37 9.81 -4.87 -24.92
C GLY A 37 10.23 -3.43 -24.60
N ARG A 38 9.70 -2.44 -25.34
CA ARG A 38 9.93 -1.02 -25.04
C ARG A 38 9.41 -0.65 -23.65
N GLN A 39 8.18 -1.04 -23.31
CA GLN A 39 7.59 -0.76 -21.99
C GLN A 39 8.36 -1.48 -20.88
N LEU A 40 8.84 -2.70 -21.10
CA LEU A 40 9.69 -3.41 -20.15
C LEU A 40 10.97 -2.61 -19.86
N ASN A 41 11.65 -2.10 -20.88
CA ASN A 41 12.84 -1.27 -20.68
C ASN A 41 12.55 0.02 -19.89
N LEU A 42 11.40 0.66 -20.14
CA LEU A 42 10.97 1.82 -19.36
C LEU A 42 10.72 1.46 -17.89
N VAL A 43 10.05 0.33 -17.64
CA VAL A 43 9.83 -0.20 -16.27
C VAL A 43 11.15 -0.47 -15.56
N LEU A 44 12.11 -1.14 -16.23
CA LEU A 44 13.42 -1.44 -15.64
C LEU A 44 14.22 -0.17 -15.31
N ALA A 45 14.17 0.83 -16.20
CA ALA A 45 14.82 2.12 -15.98
C ALA A 45 14.17 2.89 -14.83
N GLU A 46 12.84 2.97 -14.80
CA GLU A 46 12.08 3.69 -13.79
C GLU A 46 12.18 3.05 -12.40
N ARG A 47 12.33 1.72 -12.33
CA ARG A 47 12.57 1.00 -11.07
C ARG A 47 14.02 1.05 -10.59
N GLY A 48 14.93 1.65 -11.38
CA GLY A 48 16.35 1.72 -11.07
C GLY A 48 16.97 0.33 -10.92
N VAL A 49 16.86 -0.50 -11.97
CA VAL A 49 17.42 -1.85 -11.96
C VAL A 49 18.94 -1.84 -11.78
N HIS A 50 19.42 -2.66 -10.84
CA HIS A 50 20.83 -2.82 -10.53
C HIS A 50 21.39 -4.09 -11.20
N ILE A 51 20.71 -5.22 -11.00
CA ILE A 51 21.02 -6.51 -11.66
C ILE A 51 19.72 -7.07 -12.24
N PHE A 52 19.74 -7.53 -13.48
CA PHE A 52 18.63 -8.25 -14.09
C PHE A 52 19.14 -9.46 -14.88
N LEU A 53 18.87 -10.66 -14.37
CA LEU A 53 19.33 -11.91 -14.96
C LEU A 53 18.19 -12.61 -15.67
N ILE A 54 18.51 -13.22 -16.80
CA ILE A 54 17.62 -14.12 -17.52
C ILE A 54 18.18 -15.54 -17.53
N ALA A 55 17.27 -16.51 -17.47
CA ALA A 55 17.54 -17.91 -17.70
C ALA A 55 16.97 -18.33 -19.05
N GLU A 56 17.83 -18.88 -19.90
CA GLU A 56 17.49 -19.28 -21.26
C GLU A 56 17.70 -20.79 -21.43
N ASP A 57 16.74 -21.48 -22.04
CA ASP A 57 16.91 -22.83 -22.54
C ASP A 57 16.51 -22.88 -24.02
N ARG A 58 17.44 -23.32 -24.88
CA ARG A 58 17.25 -23.46 -26.33
C ARG A 58 16.68 -22.19 -27.01
N GLY A 59 17.22 -21.02 -26.69
CA GLY A 59 16.76 -19.75 -27.28
C GLY A 59 15.50 -19.17 -26.65
N ARG A 60 14.90 -19.83 -25.65
CA ARG A 60 13.68 -19.38 -24.98
C ARG A 60 13.98 -18.95 -23.54
N VAL A 61 13.46 -17.79 -23.17
CA VAL A 61 13.45 -17.33 -21.76
C VAL A 61 12.53 -18.24 -20.94
N VAL A 62 13.09 -18.83 -19.89
CA VAL A 62 12.41 -19.76 -18.95
C VAL A 62 12.43 -19.27 -17.51
N GLY A 63 13.16 -18.19 -17.22
CA GLY A 63 13.08 -17.52 -15.93
C GLY A 63 13.81 -16.18 -15.88
N THR A 64 13.50 -15.38 -14.88
CA THR A 64 14.09 -14.06 -14.62
C THR A 64 14.27 -13.84 -13.12
N ILE A 65 15.21 -12.97 -12.75
CA ILE A 65 15.29 -12.35 -11.41
C ILE A 65 15.86 -10.94 -11.54
N GLY A 66 15.26 -9.98 -10.83
CA GLY A 66 15.69 -8.59 -10.81
C GLY A 66 16.02 -8.11 -9.39
N TYR A 67 16.99 -7.21 -9.31
CA TYR A 67 17.34 -6.46 -8.12
C TYR A 67 17.23 -4.98 -8.43
N LEU A 68 16.29 -4.30 -7.80
CA LEU A 68 15.82 -2.98 -8.19
C LEU A 68 15.79 -2.04 -6.98
N ARG A 69 15.91 -0.73 -7.23
CA ARG A 69 15.83 0.28 -6.16
C ARG A 69 14.39 0.58 -5.71
N VAL A 70 13.41 0.28 -6.56
CA VAL A 70 12.00 0.57 -6.28
C VAL A 70 11.11 -0.66 -6.38
N SER A 71 10.24 -0.81 -5.39
CA SER A 71 9.14 -1.76 -5.37
C SER A 71 8.02 -1.21 -4.48
N GLY A 72 6.76 -1.41 -4.86
CA GLY A 72 5.60 -1.03 -4.05
C GLY A 72 5.57 0.45 -3.69
N ARG A 73 6.16 1.28 -4.56
CA ARG A 73 6.30 2.74 -4.40
C ARG A 73 7.14 3.14 -3.19
N ARG A 74 8.13 2.30 -2.87
CA ARG A 74 9.18 2.51 -1.87
C ARG A 74 10.53 2.50 -2.55
N VAL A 75 11.42 3.39 -2.14
CA VAL A 75 12.81 3.43 -2.59
C VAL A 75 13.70 2.83 -1.50
N THR A 76 14.66 2.01 -1.90
CA THR A 76 15.69 1.47 -0.99
C THR A 76 16.80 2.48 -0.71
N ARG A 77 17.58 2.23 0.34
CA ARG A 77 18.88 2.92 0.54
C ARG A 77 19.90 2.43 -0.49
N ASP A 78 21.05 3.07 -0.56
CA ASP A 78 22.08 2.77 -1.57
C ASP A 78 22.71 1.38 -1.44
N ASP A 79 22.82 0.86 -0.22
CA ASP A 79 23.33 -0.49 0.09
C ASP A 79 22.22 -1.55 0.19
N GLU A 80 21.01 -1.20 -0.27
CA GLU A 80 19.83 -2.06 -0.21
C GLU A 80 19.15 -2.18 -1.58
N LEU A 81 18.57 -3.35 -1.87
CA LEU A 81 17.82 -3.57 -3.12
C LEU A 81 16.57 -4.42 -2.87
N PHE A 82 15.50 -4.15 -3.63
CA PHE A 82 14.37 -5.06 -3.74
C PHE A 82 14.71 -6.21 -4.70
N ALA A 83 14.62 -7.45 -4.22
CA ALA A 83 14.54 -8.63 -5.05
C ALA A 83 13.12 -8.74 -5.61
N GLY A 84 12.98 -8.59 -6.92
CA GLY A 84 11.70 -8.53 -7.62
C GLY A 84 11.76 -9.19 -8.98
N MET A 85 10.66 -9.10 -9.73
CA MET A 85 10.58 -9.62 -11.10
C MET A 85 11.06 -11.08 -11.26
N PHE A 86 10.84 -11.86 -10.20
CA PHE A 86 11.25 -13.25 -10.08
C PHE A 86 10.16 -14.15 -10.64
N VAL A 87 10.31 -14.55 -11.91
CA VAL A 87 9.35 -15.39 -12.62
C VAL A 87 10.07 -16.61 -13.15
N ILE A 88 9.51 -17.79 -12.89
CA ILE A 88 10.00 -19.06 -13.44
C ILE A 88 8.85 -19.74 -14.17
N ASP A 89 9.12 -20.15 -15.41
CA ASP A 89 8.20 -20.91 -16.25
C ASP A 89 7.69 -22.15 -15.48
N PRO A 90 6.38 -22.48 -15.53
CA PRO A 90 5.81 -23.61 -14.79
C PRO A 90 6.58 -24.92 -14.95
N GLY A 91 7.13 -25.21 -16.14
CA GLY A 91 7.89 -26.43 -16.41
C GLY A 91 9.22 -26.53 -15.66
N TYR A 92 9.74 -25.43 -15.12
CA TYR A 92 11.06 -25.35 -14.48
C TYR A 92 11.00 -25.17 -12.95
N ARG A 93 9.81 -24.99 -12.37
CA ARG A 93 9.63 -24.66 -10.94
C ARG A 93 10.07 -25.76 -9.98
N ALA A 94 10.02 -27.02 -10.41
CA ALA A 94 10.46 -28.16 -9.59
C ALA A 94 11.98 -28.42 -9.65
N GLY A 95 12.71 -27.71 -10.51
CA GLY A 95 14.14 -27.89 -10.72
C GLY A 95 15.03 -27.02 -9.83
N PHE A 96 16.34 -27.03 -10.11
CA PHE A 96 17.33 -26.22 -9.40
C PHE A 96 17.46 -24.78 -9.92
N LEU A 97 16.63 -24.37 -10.89
CA LEU A 97 16.78 -23.07 -11.55
C LEU A 97 16.65 -21.89 -10.59
N ALA A 98 15.65 -21.92 -9.69
CA ALA A 98 15.47 -20.89 -8.66
C ALA A 98 16.74 -20.71 -7.82
N GLY A 99 17.29 -21.80 -7.28
CA GLY A 99 18.51 -21.76 -6.48
C GLY A 99 19.72 -21.27 -7.27
N ARG A 100 19.84 -21.63 -8.55
CA ARG A 100 20.91 -21.13 -9.43
C ARG A 100 20.80 -19.63 -9.69
N LEU A 101 19.59 -19.11 -9.96
CA LEU A 101 19.36 -17.67 -10.14
C LEU A 101 19.78 -16.89 -8.90
N PHE A 102 19.35 -17.32 -7.70
CA PHE A 102 19.76 -16.68 -6.43
C PHE A 102 21.26 -16.80 -6.17
N THR A 103 21.88 -17.95 -6.43
CA THR A 103 23.32 -18.15 -6.18
C THR A 103 24.16 -17.27 -7.11
N THR A 104 23.79 -17.19 -8.39
CA THR A 104 24.49 -16.36 -9.38
C THR A 104 24.36 -14.87 -9.07
N SER A 105 23.20 -14.40 -8.61
CA SER A 105 23.04 -13.00 -8.21
C SER A 105 23.72 -12.66 -6.88
N PHE A 106 23.69 -13.57 -5.89
CA PHE A 106 24.23 -13.31 -4.56
C PHE A 106 25.72 -12.97 -4.58
N GLY A 107 26.54 -13.66 -5.38
CA GLY A 107 27.97 -13.34 -5.52
C GLY A 107 28.21 -11.90 -5.99
N ARG A 108 27.45 -11.45 -7.00
CA ARG A 108 27.57 -10.09 -7.56
C ARG A 108 27.10 -9.02 -6.58
N LEU A 109 26.01 -9.28 -5.85
CA LEU A 109 25.50 -8.35 -4.83
C LEU A 109 26.54 -8.07 -3.75
N LEU A 110 27.32 -9.09 -3.36
CA LEU A 110 28.39 -8.92 -2.38
C LEU A 110 29.57 -8.12 -2.93
N GLU A 111 29.96 -8.37 -4.19
CA GLU A 111 30.99 -7.60 -4.89
C GLU A 111 30.61 -6.13 -5.01
N ASP A 112 29.32 -5.84 -5.23
CA ASP A 112 28.77 -4.49 -5.34
C ASP A 112 28.51 -3.81 -3.98
N GLY A 113 28.82 -4.48 -2.86
CA GLY A 113 28.67 -3.92 -1.52
C GLY A 113 27.23 -3.85 -1.00
N ILE A 114 26.29 -4.57 -1.60
CA ILE A 114 24.89 -4.62 -1.14
C ILE A 114 24.83 -5.39 0.17
N ALA A 115 24.30 -4.76 1.21
CA ALA A 115 24.21 -5.31 2.56
C ALA A 115 22.83 -5.96 2.83
N THR A 116 21.76 -5.41 2.26
CA THR A 116 20.40 -5.85 2.57
C THR A 116 19.57 -6.06 1.31
N LEU A 117 18.76 -7.11 1.33
CA LEU A 117 17.73 -7.36 0.33
C LEU A 117 16.35 -7.22 0.95
N ARG A 118 15.43 -6.63 0.19
CA ARG A 118 14.01 -6.55 0.51
C ARG A 118 13.21 -7.32 -0.52
N VAL A 119 12.02 -7.80 -0.16
CA VAL A 119 11.09 -8.41 -1.10
C VAL A 119 9.67 -8.11 -0.69
N GLU A 120 8.82 -7.86 -1.67
CA GLU A 120 7.38 -7.73 -1.47
C GLU A 120 6.70 -9.02 -1.93
N VAL A 121 5.84 -9.54 -1.07
CA VAL A 121 5.13 -10.79 -1.37
C VAL A 121 3.70 -10.71 -0.90
N ASN A 122 2.79 -11.12 -1.77
CA ASN A 122 1.40 -11.34 -1.36
C ASN A 122 1.38 -12.59 -0.47
N PRO A 123 0.89 -12.51 0.78
CA PRO A 123 0.97 -13.63 1.71
C PRO A 123 0.17 -14.87 1.26
N ALA A 124 -0.88 -14.69 0.44
CA ALA A 124 -1.59 -15.78 -0.18
C ALA A 124 -0.81 -16.50 -1.30
N ASN A 125 0.38 -16.00 -1.69
CA ASN A 125 1.25 -16.70 -2.63
C ASN A 125 2.01 -17.84 -1.93
N VAL A 126 1.31 -18.97 -1.77
CA VAL A 126 1.80 -20.20 -1.13
C VAL A 126 3.04 -20.82 -1.78
N LYS A 127 3.46 -20.35 -2.96
CA LYS A 127 4.68 -20.82 -3.64
C LYS A 127 5.89 -19.93 -3.35
N ALA A 128 5.71 -18.60 -3.45
CA ALA A 128 6.80 -17.65 -3.31
C ALA A 128 7.14 -17.36 -1.84
N LEU A 129 6.15 -17.16 -0.98
CA LEU A 129 6.37 -16.79 0.42
C LEU A 129 7.24 -17.83 1.17
N PRO A 130 6.93 -19.15 1.13
CA PRO A 130 7.79 -20.15 1.78
C PRO A 130 9.19 -20.24 1.18
N LEU A 131 9.35 -19.90 -0.11
CA LEU A 131 10.66 -19.83 -0.75
C LEU A 131 11.47 -18.66 -0.16
N TYR A 132 10.89 -17.46 -0.08
CA TYR A 132 11.56 -16.28 0.49
C TYR A 132 11.99 -16.49 1.95
N VAL A 133 11.09 -17.04 2.77
CA VAL A 133 11.40 -17.40 4.16
C VAL A 133 12.52 -18.44 4.24
N ARG A 134 12.47 -19.48 3.41
CA ARG A 134 13.52 -20.50 3.37
C ARG A 134 14.88 -19.88 3.06
N VAL A 135 14.92 -18.86 2.22
CA VAL A 135 16.14 -18.23 1.74
C VAL A 135 16.58 -17.01 2.54
N GLY A 136 16.08 -16.85 3.77
CA GLY A 136 16.61 -15.89 4.72
C GLY A 136 15.85 -14.59 4.85
N PHE A 137 14.79 -14.35 4.07
CA PHE A 137 13.92 -13.19 4.27
C PHE A 137 13.03 -13.37 5.50
N ARG A 138 12.86 -12.31 6.29
CA ARG A 138 12.07 -12.27 7.53
C ARG A 138 11.18 -11.04 7.54
N SER A 139 10.11 -11.09 8.31
CA SER A 139 9.33 -9.87 8.58
C SER A 139 9.90 -9.16 9.80
N ALA A 140 9.89 -7.83 9.77
CA ALA A 140 10.18 -7.02 10.95
C ALA A 140 9.04 -7.08 11.97
N GLU A 141 7.85 -7.45 11.52
CA GLU A 141 6.65 -7.54 12.35
C GLU A 141 6.39 -8.99 12.77
N THR A 142 5.89 -9.16 13.99
CA THR A 142 5.43 -10.47 14.48
C THR A 142 4.19 -10.95 13.73
N HIS A 143 3.31 -10.01 13.33
CA HIS A 143 2.09 -10.25 12.56
C HIS A 143 2.04 -9.29 11.36
N PRO A 144 2.80 -9.55 10.28
CA PRO A 144 2.83 -8.65 9.15
C PRO A 144 1.47 -8.56 8.47
N GLN A 145 0.96 -7.34 8.37
CA GLN A 145 -0.26 -7.06 7.63
C GLN A 145 0.07 -6.65 6.19
N PRO A 146 -0.67 -7.16 5.19
CA PRO A 146 -0.58 -6.66 3.83
C PRO A 146 -0.88 -5.15 3.82
N ASP A 147 -0.04 -4.41 3.11
CA ASP A 147 -0.32 -3.01 2.79
C ASP A 147 -1.55 -2.86 1.88
N GLN A 148 -1.89 -1.62 1.55
CA GLN A 148 -3.04 -1.32 0.68
C GLN A 148 -2.99 -2.01 -0.70
N ASP A 149 -1.81 -2.36 -1.21
CA ASP A 149 -1.64 -3.10 -2.48
C ASP A 149 -1.71 -4.62 -2.30
N GLY A 150 -1.71 -5.09 -1.04
CA GLY A 150 -1.85 -6.49 -0.69
C GLY A 150 -0.51 -7.24 -0.58
N TYR A 151 0.57 -6.53 -0.29
CA TYR A 151 1.90 -7.11 -0.10
C TYR A 151 2.41 -6.90 1.32
N ILE A 152 3.18 -7.86 1.81
CA ILE A 152 4.02 -7.70 2.99
C ILE A 152 5.48 -7.53 2.54
N GLU A 153 6.21 -6.66 3.23
CA GLU A 153 7.65 -6.48 3.03
C GLU A 153 8.41 -7.46 3.93
N LEU A 154 9.37 -8.18 3.35
CA LEU A 154 10.33 -9.01 4.07
C LEU A 154 11.75 -8.51 3.78
N VAL A 155 12.63 -8.63 4.77
CA VAL A 155 14.02 -8.15 4.71
C VAL A 155 14.99 -9.30 4.98
N SER A 156 16.14 -9.26 4.33
CA SER A 156 17.26 -10.19 4.53
C SER A 156 18.56 -9.39 4.58
N HIS A 157 19.22 -9.42 5.73
CA HIS A 157 20.56 -8.84 5.95
C HIS A 157 21.69 -9.84 5.66
N MET A 158 21.33 -10.99 5.10
CA MET A 158 22.27 -12.07 4.82
C MET A 158 23.47 -11.62 3.95
N PRO A 159 23.32 -10.75 2.93
CA PRO A 159 24.49 -10.25 2.21
C PRO A 159 25.50 -9.54 3.12
N GLY A 160 25.05 -8.58 3.94
CA GLY A 160 25.89 -7.83 4.87
C GLY A 160 26.53 -8.71 5.95
N VAL A 161 25.76 -9.66 6.48
CA VAL A 161 26.27 -10.67 7.44
C VAL A 161 27.40 -11.48 6.81
N VAL A 162 27.19 -12.03 5.60
CA VAL A 162 28.21 -12.82 4.89
C VAL A 162 29.44 -11.97 4.57
N SER A 163 29.29 -10.77 4.02
CA SER A 163 30.40 -9.84 3.76
C SER A 163 31.24 -9.59 5.01
N ARG A 164 30.60 -9.40 6.16
CA ARG A 164 31.28 -9.19 7.44
C ARG A 164 32.08 -10.42 7.87
N LEU A 165 31.46 -11.60 7.84
CA LEU A 165 32.10 -12.85 8.21
C LEU A 165 33.28 -13.20 7.30
N LEU A 166 33.19 -12.90 6.00
CA LEU A 166 34.28 -13.09 5.06
C LEU A 166 35.48 -12.23 5.42
N ARG A 167 35.25 -10.96 5.81
CA ARG A 167 36.32 -10.08 6.30
C ARG A 167 36.94 -10.58 7.60
N GLU A 168 36.16 -11.15 8.51
CA GLU A 168 36.63 -11.55 9.84
C GLU A 168 37.28 -12.94 9.88
N LEU A 169 36.75 -13.92 9.13
CA LEU A 169 37.14 -15.34 9.24
C LEU A 169 37.98 -15.84 8.05
N ALA A 170 38.06 -15.06 6.97
CA ALA A 170 38.64 -15.50 5.73
C ALA A 170 39.30 -14.36 4.94
N ALA A 171 39.88 -13.36 5.64
CA ALA A 171 40.54 -12.21 5.02
C ALA A 171 41.59 -12.61 3.95
N ASP A 172 42.19 -13.80 4.10
CA ASP A 172 43.27 -14.30 3.24
C ASP A 172 42.78 -15.18 2.07
N VAL A 173 41.46 -15.37 1.91
CA VAL A 173 40.87 -16.37 1.01
C VAL A 173 40.05 -15.68 -0.08
N PRO A 174 40.28 -15.98 -1.37
CA PRO A 174 39.46 -15.44 -2.45
C PRO A 174 37.97 -15.73 -2.23
N LEU A 175 37.13 -14.70 -2.40
CA LEU A 175 35.67 -14.80 -2.22
C LEU A 175 35.07 -16.02 -2.96
N THR A 176 35.57 -16.30 -4.17
CA THR A 176 35.19 -17.45 -5.01
C THR A 176 35.34 -18.81 -4.33
N ASP A 177 36.39 -19.00 -3.53
CA ASP A 177 36.67 -20.27 -2.85
C ASP A 177 35.77 -20.44 -1.63
N VAL A 178 35.44 -19.33 -0.95
CA VAL A 178 34.51 -19.33 0.17
C VAL A 178 33.07 -19.57 -0.31
N PHE A 179 32.68 -19.04 -1.48
CA PHE A 179 31.37 -19.32 -2.08
C PHE A 179 31.16 -20.78 -2.46
N SER A 180 32.23 -21.53 -2.77
CA SER A 180 32.12 -22.98 -3.01
C SER A 180 31.72 -23.74 -1.74
N THR A 181 32.00 -23.18 -0.56
CA THR A 181 31.67 -23.74 0.76
C THR A 181 30.36 -23.20 1.32
N PHE A 182 29.99 -21.94 1.03
CA PHE A 182 28.67 -21.38 1.31
C PHE A 182 27.64 -21.85 0.28
N SER A 183 27.26 -23.12 0.34
CA SER A 183 26.11 -23.58 -0.45
C SER A 183 24.84 -22.90 0.06
N TRP A 184 24.04 -22.34 -0.85
CA TRP A 184 22.71 -21.80 -0.55
C TRP A 184 21.82 -22.76 0.23
N ARG A 185 22.03 -24.07 0.07
CA ARG A 185 21.35 -25.13 0.84
C ARG A 185 21.79 -25.20 2.30
N THR A 186 23.01 -24.80 2.62
CA THR A 186 23.54 -24.74 3.98
C THR A 186 22.98 -23.52 4.73
N MET A 187 22.70 -22.43 4.01
CA MET A 187 22.09 -21.20 4.54
C MET A 187 20.55 -21.30 4.65
N ALA A 188 19.93 -22.01 3.71
CA ALA A 188 18.52 -22.33 3.71
C ALA A 188 18.20 -23.48 4.69
N GLY A 189 18.01 -23.15 5.97
CA GLY A 189 17.47 -24.11 6.92
C GLY A 189 16.15 -24.73 6.47
N GLY A 190 15.80 -25.86 7.09
CA GLY A 190 14.84 -26.86 6.61
C GLY A 190 13.45 -26.33 6.19
N ARG A 191 12.66 -27.23 5.57
CA ARG A 191 11.37 -26.93 4.92
C ARG A 191 10.27 -26.34 5.83
N ASN A 192 10.47 -26.25 7.15
CA ASN A 192 9.47 -25.85 8.15
C ASN A 192 9.72 -24.47 8.80
N ARG A 193 10.40 -23.54 8.12
CA ARG A 193 10.59 -22.18 8.63
C ARG A 193 9.32 -21.34 8.46
N THR A 194 8.88 -20.70 9.54
CA THR A 194 7.82 -19.68 9.54
C THR A 194 8.40 -18.29 9.29
N ILE A 195 7.55 -17.30 8.99
CA ILE A 195 7.98 -15.91 8.72
C ILE A 195 8.79 -15.32 9.89
N GLY A 196 8.39 -15.62 11.13
CA GLY A 196 9.08 -15.18 12.35
C GLY A 196 10.22 -16.10 12.82
N HIS A 197 10.61 -17.11 12.04
CA HIS A 197 11.69 -18.01 12.45
C HIS A 197 13.02 -17.26 12.59
N GLY A 198 13.69 -17.37 13.74
CA GLY A 198 14.92 -16.61 14.00
C GLY A 198 14.68 -15.12 14.16
N VAL A 199 13.43 -14.68 14.40
CA VAL A 199 13.11 -13.31 14.78
C VAL A 199 12.77 -13.30 16.27
N THR A 200 13.45 -12.47 17.04
CA THR A 200 13.20 -12.31 18.48
C THR A 200 13.10 -10.85 18.84
N VAL A 201 12.22 -10.50 19.77
CA VAL A 201 12.14 -9.13 20.31
C VAL A 201 12.92 -9.09 21.63
N HIS A 202 13.88 -8.18 21.75
CA HIS A 202 14.65 -7.96 22.96
C HIS A 202 14.67 -6.46 23.26
N ASP A 203 14.15 -6.06 24.43
CA ASP A 203 14.02 -4.64 24.83
C ASP A 203 13.34 -3.73 23.79
N GLY A 204 12.37 -4.29 23.05
CA GLY A 204 11.64 -3.58 21.98
C GLY A 204 12.36 -3.57 20.62
N GLU A 205 13.63 -3.98 20.57
CA GLU A 205 14.36 -4.16 19.32
C GLU A 205 14.04 -5.51 18.68
N VAL A 206 13.82 -5.51 17.37
CA VAL A 206 13.62 -6.74 16.59
C VAL A 206 14.98 -7.24 16.12
N LEU A 207 15.37 -8.42 16.58
CA LEU A 207 16.61 -9.08 16.21
C LEU A 207 16.34 -10.21 15.22
N VAL A 208 17.24 -10.37 14.24
CA VAL A 208 17.23 -11.47 13.28
C VAL A 208 18.47 -12.33 13.46
N GLU A 209 18.24 -13.63 13.57
CA GLU A 209 19.26 -14.66 13.72
C GLU A 209 19.50 -15.41 12.39
N TYR A 210 20.77 -15.54 12.05
CA TYR A 210 21.26 -16.34 10.94
C TYR A 210 22.21 -17.41 11.46
N ASP A 211 21.91 -18.67 11.15
CA ASP A 211 22.79 -19.81 11.42
C ASP A 211 23.42 -20.31 10.11
N PHE A 212 24.70 -20.65 10.15
CA PHE A 212 25.46 -21.14 9.01
C PHE A 212 26.55 -22.13 9.44
N THR A 213 27.07 -22.87 8.47
CA THR A 213 28.22 -23.76 8.66
C THR A 213 29.31 -23.37 7.68
N VAL A 214 30.48 -23.01 8.20
CA VAL A 214 31.63 -22.57 7.40
C VAL A 214 32.82 -23.42 7.79
N ARG A 215 33.38 -24.17 6.83
CA ARG A 215 34.53 -25.06 7.07
C ARG A 215 34.34 -26.07 8.21
N GLY A 216 33.09 -26.40 8.54
CA GLY A 216 32.73 -27.32 9.63
C GLY A 216 32.37 -26.61 10.95
N ASP A 217 32.64 -25.32 11.08
CA ASP A 217 32.26 -24.52 12.24
C ASP A 217 30.78 -24.10 12.13
N ALA A 218 30.03 -24.31 13.21
CA ALA A 218 28.67 -23.82 13.35
C ALA A 218 28.71 -22.39 13.85
N ILE A 219 28.21 -21.46 13.05
CA ILE A 219 28.26 -20.04 13.37
C ILE A 219 26.85 -19.48 13.38
N ARG A 220 26.57 -18.65 14.38
CA ARG A 220 25.31 -17.93 14.56
C ARG A 220 25.59 -16.45 14.66
N VAL A 221 24.83 -15.63 13.94
CA VAL A 221 24.92 -14.17 13.98
C VAL A 221 23.55 -13.60 14.27
N ARG A 222 23.48 -12.70 15.25
CA ARG A 222 22.29 -11.88 15.50
C ARG A 222 22.55 -10.44 15.10
N VAL A 223 21.63 -9.87 14.34
CA VAL A 223 21.66 -8.47 13.91
C VAL A 223 20.34 -7.79 14.24
N ARG A 224 20.35 -6.46 14.38
CA ARG A 224 19.13 -5.66 14.45
C ARG A 224 18.46 -5.60 13.08
N MET A 225 17.13 -5.75 13.05
CA MET A 225 16.33 -5.75 11.81
C MET A 225 16.27 -4.36 11.14
N GLU A 226 16.42 -3.30 11.92
CA GLU A 226 16.26 -1.93 11.41
C GLU A 226 17.46 -1.46 10.58
N ASP A 227 18.66 -1.83 11.00
CA ASP A 227 19.90 -1.27 10.48
C ASP A 227 21.03 -2.29 10.31
N ASP A 228 20.73 -3.60 10.37
CA ASP A 228 21.68 -4.71 10.29
C ASP A 228 22.85 -4.73 11.29
N ALA A 229 22.81 -3.84 12.29
CA ALA A 229 23.89 -3.69 13.24
C ALA A 229 24.12 -5.03 13.97
N PRO A 230 25.37 -5.53 14.02
CA PRO A 230 25.67 -6.78 14.69
C PRO A 230 25.45 -6.64 16.19
N VAL A 231 24.75 -7.61 16.78
CA VAL A 231 24.52 -7.71 18.23
C VAL A 231 25.52 -8.69 18.82
N ASP A 232 25.58 -9.90 18.26
CA ASP A 232 26.58 -10.91 18.64
C ASP A 232 26.84 -11.90 17.50
N THR A 233 28.01 -12.53 17.58
CA THR A 233 28.39 -13.66 16.75
C THR A 233 28.85 -14.80 17.66
N THR A 234 28.36 -16.01 17.43
CA THR A 234 28.74 -17.21 18.18
C THR A 234 29.36 -18.22 17.22
N ILE A 235 30.57 -18.71 17.50
CA ILE A 235 31.26 -19.74 16.72
C ILE A 235 31.41 -20.99 17.60
N ASN A 236 30.85 -22.11 17.16
CA ASN A 236 30.83 -23.38 17.90
C ASN A 236 30.35 -23.24 19.36
N GLY A 237 29.39 -22.36 19.60
CA GLY A 237 28.85 -22.07 20.94
C GLY A 237 29.64 -21.06 21.77
N VAL A 238 30.76 -20.52 21.25
CA VAL A 238 31.55 -19.48 21.91
C VAL A 238 31.17 -18.12 21.34
N VAL A 239 30.71 -17.20 22.20
CA VAL A 239 30.43 -15.82 21.81
C VAL A 239 31.75 -15.11 21.49
N VAL A 240 31.86 -14.63 20.26
CA VAL A 240 32.95 -13.79 19.80
C VAL A 240 32.45 -12.36 19.88
N THR A 241 32.88 -11.62 20.91
CA THR A 241 32.63 -10.18 20.99
C THR A 241 33.49 -9.49 19.94
N PRO A 242 32.93 -8.69 19.02
CA PRO A 242 33.75 -7.98 18.06
C PRO A 242 34.64 -6.99 18.82
N SER A 243 35.96 -7.11 18.71
CA SER A 243 36.87 -6.06 19.18
C SER A 243 36.81 -4.90 18.20
N PHE A 244 35.92 -3.94 18.42
CA PHE A 244 35.78 -2.72 17.60
C PHE A 244 36.94 -1.71 17.78
N SER A 245 38.16 -2.19 18.01
CA SER A 245 39.32 -1.33 18.29
C SER A 245 40.59 -1.85 17.62
N SER A 246 40.58 -1.97 16.29
CA SER A 246 41.76 -1.81 15.42
C SER A 246 41.39 -2.24 14.01
N VAL A 247 40.98 -1.27 13.19
CA VAL A 247 41.20 -1.39 11.75
C VAL A 247 42.71 -1.28 11.55
N PRO A 248 43.42 -2.29 11.03
CA PRO A 248 44.81 -2.10 10.64
C PRO A 248 44.86 -1.02 9.55
N GLU A 249 45.78 -0.08 9.72
CA GLU A 249 46.02 1.16 8.96
C GLU A 249 46.42 0.94 7.47
N LEU A 250 45.93 -0.10 6.80
CA LEU A 250 46.37 -0.56 5.48
C LEU A 250 45.34 -0.40 4.36
N VAL A 251 44.21 0.27 4.59
CA VAL A 251 43.21 0.55 3.54
C VAL A 251 42.69 1.99 3.64
N GLU A 252 43.57 2.97 3.44
CA GLU A 252 43.18 4.36 3.19
C GLU A 252 42.68 4.60 1.74
N GLY A 253 42.33 3.54 1.00
CA GLY A 253 41.96 3.63 -0.42
C GLY A 253 40.68 2.91 -0.86
N LEU A 254 40.02 2.13 0.00
CA LEU A 254 38.80 1.40 -0.35
C LEU A 254 37.83 1.40 0.83
N VAL A 255 36.79 2.23 0.68
CA VAL A 255 35.55 2.28 1.48
C VAL A 255 35.71 2.84 2.90
N GLU A 256 35.38 4.12 3.06
CA GLU A 256 35.07 4.72 4.36
C GLU A 256 34.04 3.82 5.08
N GLY A 257 34.34 3.43 6.32
CA GLY A 257 33.39 2.68 7.15
C GLY A 257 32.07 3.46 7.29
N PRO A 258 30.91 2.77 7.32
CA PRO A 258 29.64 3.46 7.30
C PRO A 258 29.51 4.35 8.55
N ALA A 259 29.22 5.62 8.31
CA ALA A 259 28.72 6.52 9.34
C ALA A 259 27.53 5.85 10.06
N GLU A 260 27.37 6.18 11.34
CA GLU A 260 26.27 5.73 12.20
C GLU A 260 24.93 5.78 11.43
N ARG A 261 24.30 4.61 11.23
CA ARG A 261 23.11 4.48 10.38
C ARG A 261 21.91 5.14 11.06
N PRO A 262 21.21 6.09 10.41
CA PRO A 262 19.94 6.55 10.92
C PRO A 262 18.87 5.43 10.82
N PRO A 263 18.03 5.24 11.83
CA PRO A 263 16.95 4.25 11.83
C PRO A 263 15.93 4.45 10.67
N LEU A 264 15.30 3.38 10.18
CA LEU A 264 14.34 3.44 9.06
C LEU A 264 13.00 4.01 9.57
N GLY A 265 12.53 5.10 8.96
CA GLY A 265 11.23 5.68 9.32
C GLY A 265 11.19 6.43 10.65
N THR A 266 12.31 6.55 11.35
CA THR A 266 12.38 7.42 12.52
C THR A 266 12.54 8.86 12.05
N ARG A 267 11.51 9.69 12.27
CA ARG A 267 11.63 11.15 12.22
C ARG A 267 12.87 11.53 13.01
N ALA A 268 13.90 12.04 12.34
CA ALA A 268 15.12 12.49 13.02
C ALA A 268 14.72 13.38 14.20
N ALA A 269 14.98 12.90 15.42
CA ALA A 269 14.74 13.69 16.61
C ALA A 269 15.57 14.97 16.49
N THR A 270 14.86 16.09 16.43
CA THR A 270 15.38 17.41 16.16
C THR A 270 16.41 17.81 17.21
N ARG A 271 17.70 17.76 16.85
CA ARG A 271 18.73 18.57 17.50
C ARG A 271 19.28 19.58 16.50
N GLY A 272 18.54 20.69 16.35
CA GLY A 272 18.92 21.82 15.53
C GLY A 272 17.95 22.98 15.73
N ARG A 273 18.47 24.08 16.24
CA ARG A 273 17.83 25.37 16.59
C ARG A 273 16.69 25.79 15.64
N HIS A 274 15.56 26.20 16.22
CA HIS A 274 14.34 26.73 15.59
C HIS A 274 14.56 27.51 14.28
N THR A 275 14.33 26.85 13.14
CA THR A 275 13.95 27.49 11.87
C THR A 275 12.46 27.26 11.64
N ARG A 276 11.74 28.24 11.09
CA ARG A 276 10.31 28.13 10.84
C ARG A 276 10.09 27.13 9.70
N ARG A 277 9.64 25.92 10.04
CA ARG A 277 9.38 24.84 9.08
C ARG A 277 7.91 24.71 8.68
N GLU A 278 7.10 25.67 9.08
CA GLU A 278 5.66 25.70 8.86
C GLU A 278 5.17 27.11 8.52
N VAL A 279 4.35 27.20 7.48
CA VAL A 279 3.70 28.42 7.02
C VAL A 279 2.20 28.18 6.93
N ALA A 280 1.42 29.00 7.64
CA ALA A 280 -0.03 29.01 7.53
C ALA A 280 -0.47 29.74 6.25
N VAL A 281 -1.42 29.16 5.53
CA VAL A 281 -1.97 29.64 4.25
C VAL A 281 -3.50 29.52 4.29
N GLY A 282 -4.17 30.53 4.85
CA GLY A 282 -5.57 30.39 5.23
C GLY A 282 -5.71 29.32 6.32
N ASP A 283 -6.61 28.36 6.13
CA ASP A 283 -6.82 27.23 7.05
C ASP A 283 -5.85 26.06 6.80
N TYR A 284 -4.98 26.17 5.80
CA TYR A 284 -3.98 25.15 5.49
C TYR A 284 -2.66 25.42 6.21
N SER A 285 -1.96 24.36 6.62
CA SER A 285 -0.54 24.43 6.99
C SER A 285 0.32 23.84 5.87
N VAL A 286 1.42 24.53 5.53
CA VAL A 286 2.46 24.05 4.60
C VAL A 286 3.74 23.83 5.38
N GLU A 287 4.25 22.62 5.35
CA GLU A 287 5.38 22.17 6.16
C GLU A 287 6.51 21.59 5.30
N VAL A 288 7.76 21.76 5.73
CA VAL A 288 8.93 21.07 5.16
C VAL A 288 9.62 20.23 6.24
N ASP A 289 9.77 18.93 5.99
CA ASP A 289 10.45 18.03 6.92
C ASP A 289 11.98 17.98 6.70
N ALA A 290 12.67 17.18 7.52
CA ALA A 290 14.13 17.07 7.47
C ALA A 290 14.65 16.39 6.19
N ASP A 291 13.83 15.55 5.55
CA ASP A 291 14.15 14.89 4.28
C ASP A 291 13.82 15.79 3.07
N GLY A 292 13.29 17.00 3.32
CA GLY A 292 12.91 17.95 2.28
C GLY A 292 11.57 17.68 1.62
N THR A 293 10.73 16.85 2.24
CA THR A 293 9.37 16.63 1.76
C THR A 293 8.48 17.79 2.18
N ILE A 294 7.80 18.38 1.20
CA ILE A 294 6.75 19.37 1.44
C ILE A 294 5.45 18.63 1.73
N SER A 295 4.75 19.01 2.79
CA SER A 295 3.43 18.47 3.14
C SER A 295 2.44 19.62 3.34
N VAL A 296 1.21 19.45 2.85
CA VAL A 296 0.12 20.39 3.14
C VAL A 296 -0.95 19.67 3.94
N ARG A 297 -1.46 20.31 5.01
CA ARG A 297 -2.51 19.75 5.87
C ARG A 297 -3.68 20.72 6.00
N HIS A 298 -4.84 20.16 6.33
CA HIS A 298 -6.03 20.93 6.64
C HIS A 298 -6.73 20.33 7.89
N PRO A 299 -7.22 21.13 8.85
CA PRO A 299 -7.81 20.63 10.09
C PRO A 299 -9.04 19.73 9.90
N SER A 300 -9.80 19.92 8.82
CA SER A 300 -10.98 19.10 8.50
C SER A 300 -10.66 17.79 7.76
N TYR A 301 -9.39 17.42 7.63
CA TYR A 301 -8.98 16.24 6.87
C TYR A 301 -7.94 15.41 7.62
N ALA A 302 -8.19 14.10 7.72
CA ALA A 302 -7.26 13.16 8.32
C ALA A 302 -6.05 12.89 7.41
N GLY A 303 -4.90 13.44 7.80
CA GLY A 303 -3.62 13.29 7.10
C GLY A 303 -3.24 14.50 6.22
N PRO A 304 -2.08 14.46 5.54
CA PRO A 304 -1.66 15.51 4.63
C PRO A 304 -2.44 15.44 3.31
N VAL A 305 -3.09 16.52 2.85
CA VAL A 305 -3.85 16.58 1.59
C VAL A 305 -2.95 16.54 0.35
N TYR A 306 -1.69 16.94 0.51
CA TYR A 306 -0.67 16.97 -0.52
C TYR A 306 0.70 16.63 0.07
N ARG A 307 1.52 15.90 -0.68
CA ARG A 307 2.94 15.72 -0.41
C ARG A 307 3.78 15.79 -1.66
N ASP A 308 5.01 16.29 -1.50
CA ASP A 308 5.94 16.47 -2.60
C ASP A 308 7.37 16.32 -2.09
N ALA A 309 7.89 15.11 -2.24
CA ALA A 309 9.26 14.72 -1.89
C ALA A 309 10.28 15.40 -2.81
N LEU A 310 11.57 15.18 -2.55
CA LEU A 310 12.61 15.66 -3.45
C LEU A 310 12.48 15.02 -4.83
N ALA A 311 12.76 15.82 -5.86
CA ALA A 311 12.77 15.35 -7.23
C ALA A 311 13.91 14.35 -7.48
N SER A 312 13.75 13.54 -8.52
CA SER A 312 14.71 12.51 -8.92
C SER A 312 15.33 12.82 -10.28
N VAL A 313 16.34 12.02 -10.62
CA VAL A 313 16.91 11.95 -11.97
C VAL A 313 16.77 10.54 -12.51
N GLU A 314 16.78 10.40 -13.83
CA GLU A 314 16.76 9.10 -14.49
C GLU A 314 17.87 8.16 -13.97
N GLY A 315 17.48 6.92 -13.61
CA GLY A 315 18.34 5.93 -12.96
C GLY A 315 18.41 6.03 -11.43
N ARG A 316 17.91 7.12 -10.83
CA ARG A 316 17.83 7.35 -9.38
C ARG A 316 16.41 7.69 -8.98
N PRO A 317 15.51 6.70 -9.01
CA PRO A 317 14.08 6.94 -8.91
C PRO A 317 13.65 7.45 -7.53
N SER A 318 12.54 8.19 -7.51
CA SER A 318 11.78 8.53 -6.32
C SER A 318 10.51 7.68 -6.24
N ALA A 319 9.86 7.69 -5.08
CA ALA A 319 8.56 7.09 -4.88
C ALA A 319 7.85 7.74 -3.69
N TRP A 320 6.52 7.79 -3.71
CA TRP A 320 5.77 8.60 -2.74
C TRP A 320 5.48 7.93 -1.39
N ARG A 321 5.51 6.59 -1.26
CA ARG A 321 5.31 5.94 0.05
C ARG A 321 6.54 6.07 0.93
N ARG A 322 7.69 5.74 0.34
CA ARG A 322 9.01 5.85 0.97
C ARG A 322 9.97 6.48 -0.05
N PRO A 323 10.10 7.81 -0.07
CA PRO A 323 11.08 8.48 -0.91
C PRO A 323 12.51 8.14 -0.47
N PRO A 324 13.54 8.36 -1.32
CA PRO A 324 14.91 8.22 -0.88
C PRO A 324 15.20 9.20 0.26
N SER A 325 15.92 8.74 1.29
CA SER A 325 16.36 9.63 2.36
C SER A 325 17.54 10.44 1.87
N HIS A 326 17.34 11.74 1.77
CA HIS A 326 18.38 12.72 1.53
C HIS A 326 18.34 13.71 2.70
N ALA A 327 19.49 14.24 3.09
CA ALA A 327 19.57 15.35 4.04
C ALA A 327 19.83 16.65 3.26
N PRO A 328 18.81 17.26 2.62
CA PRO A 328 19.01 18.49 1.85
C PRO A 328 19.46 19.63 2.76
N LEU A 329 20.24 20.55 2.20
CA LEU A 329 20.41 21.87 2.78
C LEU A 329 19.14 22.68 2.54
N ILE A 330 18.46 23.06 3.62
CA ILE A 330 17.22 23.85 3.58
C ILE A 330 17.52 25.29 3.99
N THR A 331 17.25 26.23 3.10
CA THR A 331 17.39 27.67 3.33
C THR A 331 16.01 28.34 3.28
N GLU A 332 15.60 29.02 4.34
CA GLU A 332 14.36 29.80 4.36
C GLU A 332 14.54 31.14 3.63
N HIS A 333 13.56 31.56 2.85
CA HIS A 333 13.49 32.90 2.28
C HIS A 333 12.09 33.50 2.45
N ARG A 334 11.93 34.78 2.10
CA ARG A 334 10.62 35.45 2.19
C ARG A 334 9.60 34.68 1.34
N GLY A 335 8.63 34.07 2.01
CA GLY A 335 7.54 33.33 1.36
C GLY A 335 7.87 31.88 0.99
N GLY A 336 8.92 31.23 1.51
CA GLY A 336 9.12 29.81 1.25
C GLY A 336 10.53 29.29 1.54
N TRP A 337 10.97 28.29 0.78
CA TRP A 337 12.22 27.56 1.02
C TRP A 337 12.98 27.24 -0.25
N LEU A 338 14.30 27.25 -0.16
CA LEU A 338 15.21 26.68 -1.14
C LEU A 338 15.84 25.40 -0.56
N LEU A 339 15.67 24.29 -1.26
CA LEU A 339 16.23 23.00 -0.91
C LEU A 339 17.32 22.64 -1.92
N ALA A 340 18.50 22.27 -1.44
CA ALA A 340 19.61 21.83 -2.27
C ALA A 340 20.12 20.47 -1.79
N TRP A 341 20.24 19.52 -2.72
CA TRP A 341 20.76 18.19 -2.43
C TRP A 341 21.58 17.66 -3.60
N GLN A 342 22.21 16.52 -3.39
CA GLN A 342 23.04 15.87 -4.37
C GLN A 342 22.57 14.43 -4.55
N VAL A 343 22.51 14.00 -5.80
CA VAL A 343 22.24 12.62 -6.21
C VAL A 343 23.42 12.19 -7.07
N ASP A 344 24.22 11.26 -6.57
CA ASP A 344 25.55 10.93 -7.12
C ASP A 344 26.43 12.19 -7.29
N GLU A 345 26.79 12.56 -8.52
CA GLU A 345 27.55 13.77 -8.87
C GLU A 345 26.64 14.93 -9.30
N VAL A 346 25.32 14.73 -9.32
CA VAL A 346 24.36 15.71 -9.83
C VAL A 346 23.81 16.54 -8.67
N ARG A 347 24.06 17.85 -8.73
CA ARG A 347 23.45 18.81 -7.79
C ARG A 347 22.07 19.22 -8.29
N LEU A 348 21.10 19.17 -7.39
CA LEU A 348 19.72 19.52 -7.64
C LEU A 348 19.27 20.62 -6.68
N GLN A 349 18.35 21.45 -7.15
CA GLN A 349 17.72 22.50 -6.36
C GLN A 349 16.21 22.47 -6.55
N LYS A 350 15.47 22.70 -5.46
CA LYS A 350 14.01 22.83 -5.44
C LYS A 350 13.66 24.09 -4.68
N GLU A 351 13.11 25.06 -5.39
CA GLU A 351 12.64 26.33 -4.85
C GLU A 351 11.13 26.24 -4.65
N ILE A 352 10.68 26.55 -3.44
CA ILE A 352 9.28 26.59 -3.03
C ILE A 352 8.92 28.03 -2.72
N SER A 353 7.94 28.57 -3.42
CA SER A 353 7.39 29.90 -3.21
C SER A 353 5.91 29.82 -2.89
N ILE A 354 5.51 30.43 -1.77
CA ILE A 354 4.15 30.50 -1.26
C ILE A 354 3.70 31.95 -1.38
N ALA A 355 2.68 32.18 -2.20
CA ALA A 355 2.03 33.47 -2.34
C ALA A 355 0.51 33.27 -2.39
N ASP A 356 -0.21 34.11 -1.65
CA ASP A 356 -1.67 34.03 -1.48
C ASP A 356 -2.13 32.65 -1.00
N ARG A 357 -2.65 31.81 -1.91
CA ARG A 357 -3.04 30.42 -1.66
C ARG A 357 -2.37 29.44 -2.62
N THR A 358 -1.27 29.83 -3.25
CA THR A 358 -0.57 29.03 -4.25
C THR A 358 0.84 28.69 -3.77
N VAL A 359 1.15 27.40 -3.76
CA VAL A 359 2.49 26.85 -3.57
C VAL A 359 3.07 26.56 -4.95
N THR A 360 4.08 27.33 -5.34
CA THR A 360 4.81 27.16 -6.61
C THR A 360 6.12 26.44 -6.35
N THR A 361 6.41 25.44 -7.18
CA THR A 361 7.63 24.64 -7.09
C THR A 361 8.42 24.74 -8.39
N VAL A 362 9.71 25.01 -8.25
CA VAL A 362 10.67 25.03 -9.36
C VAL A 362 11.82 24.10 -9.03
N VAL A 363 12.00 23.05 -9.83
CA VAL A 363 13.12 22.12 -9.71
C VAL A 363 14.13 22.39 -10.80
N ARG A 364 15.40 22.51 -10.43
CA ARG A 364 16.53 22.74 -11.33
C ARG A 364 17.58 21.66 -11.16
N GLY A 365 18.16 21.22 -12.28
CA GLY A 365 19.28 20.29 -12.31
C GLY A 365 20.29 20.64 -13.39
N LEU A 366 21.19 19.71 -13.70
CA LEU A 366 22.09 19.83 -14.85
C LEU A 366 21.43 19.27 -16.11
N PRO A 367 21.67 19.85 -17.32
CA PRO A 367 21.07 19.38 -18.57
C PRO A 367 21.43 17.95 -19.00
N SER A 368 22.41 17.31 -18.35
CA SER A 368 22.89 15.98 -18.72
C SER A 368 22.01 14.83 -18.24
N ARG A 369 21.00 15.09 -17.40
CA ARG A 369 20.09 14.07 -16.84
C ARG A 369 18.65 14.53 -16.92
N THR A 370 17.77 13.61 -17.31
CA THR A 370 16.32 13.82 -17.25
C THR A 370 15.88 13.97 -15.80
N LEU A 371 15.22 15.09 -15.48
CA LEU A 371 14.59 15.31 -14.18
C LEU A 371 13.24 14.61 -14.12
N ALA A 372 12.88 14.13 -12.93
CA ALA A 372 11.56 13.56 -12.66
C ALA A 372 10.99 14.08 -11.34
N ALA A 373 9.70 14.39 -11.32
CA ALA A 373 8.97 14.77 -10.11
C ALA A 373 7.63 14.04 -10.05
N GLU A 374 7.23 13.67 -8.83
CA GLU A 374 6.02 12.87 -8.56
C GLU A 374 5.29 13.39 -7.31
N PRO A 375 4.69 14.59 -7.40
CA PRO A 375 3.84 15.09 -6.33
C PRO A 375 2.57 14.24 -6.18
N TRP A 376 2.11 14.10 -4.95
CA TRP A 376 1.07 13.15 -4.57
C TRP A 376 -0.03 13.83 -3.76
N SER A 377 -1.28 13.36 -3.92
CA SER A 377 -2.41 13.81 -3.11
C SER A 377 -3.06 12.63 -2.40
N SER A 378 -3.35 12.83 -1.12
CA SER A 378 -4.05 11.83 -0.31
C SER A 378 -5.56 11.97 -0.36
N ILE A 379 -6.10 12.94 -1.11
CA ILE A 379 -7.53 13.27 -1.01
C ILE A 379 -8.36 12.07 -1.48
N ARG A 380 -9.09 11.50 -0.52
CA ARG A 380 -10.00 10.35 -0.64
C ARG A 380 -11.40 10.82 -0.96
N GLY A 381 -12.19 9.98 -1.64
CA GLY A 381 -13.59 10.29 -1.97
C GLY A 381 -13.79 11.48 -2.91
N ALA A 382 -12.72 12.00 -3.52
CA ALA A 382 -12.79 13.19 -4.35
C ALA A 382 -13.26 12.91 -5.78
N THR A 383 -13.80 13.95 -6.39
CA THR A 383 -13.95 14.06 -7.85
C THR A 383 -12.71 14.70 -8.43
N VAL A 384 -12.15 14.08 -9.47
CA VAL A 384 -10.99 14.56 -10.21
C VAL A 384 -11.43 15.07 -11.57
N ARG A 385 -10.97 16.27 -11.93
CA ARG A 385 -11.15 16.89 -13.25
C ARG A 385 -9.78 17.15 -13.85
N THR A 386 -9.58 16.76 -15.11
CA THR A 386 -8.30 16.97 -15.80
C THR A 386 -8.47 17.82 -17.04
N PHE A 387 -7.53 18.73 -17.29
CA PHE A 387 -7.52 19.65 -18.42
C PHE A 387 -6.18 19.60 -19.14
N VAL A 388 -6.21 19.81 -20.45
CA VAL A 388 -5.04 20.08 -21.30
C VAL A 388 -5.22 21.49 -21.86
N GLY A 389 -4.36 22.41 -21.45
CA GLY A 389 -4.66 23.85 -21.55
C GLY A 389 -5.96 24.16 -20.81
N GLU A 390 -6.87 24.85 -21.50
CA GLU A 390 -8.23 25.13 -20.99
C GLU A 390 -9.26 24.05 -21.38
N SER A 391 -8.87 23.03 -22.17
CA SER A 391 -9.80 22.02 -22.67
C SER A 391 -10.00 20.90 -21.65
N PRO A 392 -11.21 20.69 -21.13
CA PRO A 392 -11.49 19.59 -20.22
C PRO A 392 -11.35 18.24 -20.93
N GLN A 393 -10.75 17.27 -20.24
CA GLN A 393 -10.54 15.92 -20.75
C GLN A 393 -11.52 14.93 -20.11
N TYR A 394 -11.48 14.83 -18.78
CA TYR A 394 -12.25 13.87 -18.01
C TYR A 394 -12.75 14.48 -16.71
N ARG A 395 -13.89 13.97 -16.26
CA ARG A 395 -14.41 14.15 -14.90
C ARG A 395 -14.82 12.79 -14.35
N ALA A 396 -14.25 12.39 -13.23
CA ALA A 396 -14.51 11.08 -12.62
C ALA A 396 -14.24 11.10 -11.12
N PRO A 397 -14.81 10.19 -10.32
CA PRO A 397 -14.32 9.96 -8.97
C PRO A 397 -12.87 9.44 -9.02
N ASN A 398 -12.10 9.69 -7.97
CA ASN A 398 -10.75 9.14 -7.83
C ASN A 398 -10.83 7.62 -7.57
N VAL A 399 -10.62 6.81 -8.60
CA VAL A 399 -10.73 5.35 -8.54
C VAL A 399 -9.47 4.71 -9.14
N PRO A 400 -8.34 4.69 -8.39
CA PRO A 400 -7.12 4.02 -8.82
C PRO A 400 -7.40 2.61 -9.35
N GLY A 401 -6.98 2.34 -10.58
CA GLY A 401 -7.23 1.11 -11.33
C GLY A 401 -8.22 1.28 -12.49
N LEU A 402 -9.27 2.08 -12.31
CA LEU A 402 -10.13 2.55 -13.41
C LEU A 402 -9.61 3.88 -13.95
N TRP A 403 -9.59 4.89 -13.09
CA TRP A 403 -9.01 6.20 -13.39
C TRP A 403 -8.65 6.99 -12.12
N PRO A 404 -7.37 7.38 -11.95
CA PRO A 404 -6.24 7.04 -12.81
C PRO A 404 -5.97 5.53 -12.93
N ARG A 405 -5.34 5.11 -14.03
CA ARG A 405 -4.87 3.72 -14.13
C ARG A 405 -3.82 3.48 -13.06
N ASP A 406 -3.84 2.29 -12.47
CA ASP A 406 -2.89 1.93 -11.42
C ASP A 406 -2.29 0.55 -11.69
N LEU A 407 -1.00 0.52 -12.00
CA LEU A 407 -0.24 -0.69 -12.31
C LEU A 407 1.01 -0.69 -11.44
N VAL A 408 0.85 -0.98 -10.14
CA VAL A 408 1.95 -0.97 -9.15
C VAL A 408 3.20 -1.66 -9.74
N ASP A 409 4.34 -0.97 -9.70
CA ASP A 409 5.65 -1.38 -10.24
C ASP A 409 5.77 -1.41 -11.78
N PHE A 410 4.69 -1.15 -12.51
CA PHE A 410 4.61 -1.20 -13.96
C PHE A 410 3.98 0.07 -14.54
N GLU A 411 3.89 1.15 -13.77
CA GLU A 411 3.24 2.37 -14.21
C GLU A 411 3.94 2.98 -15.44
N ALA A 412 5.26 2.77 -15.57
CA ALA A 412 6.04 3.11 -16.75
C ALA A 412 5.60 2.43 -18.06
N ALA A 413 4.83 1.33 -17.96
CA ALA A 413 4.25 0.66 -19.11
C ALA A 413 2.98 1.35 -19.63
N LEU A 414 2.37 2.25 -18.85
CA LEU A 414 1.25 3.06 -19.32
C LEU A 414 1.72 4.06 -20.38
N ASP A 415 0.88 4.32 -21.38
CA ASP A 415 1.18 5.30 -22.40
C ASP A 415 1.37 6.69 -21.76
N ALA A 416 2.52 7.30 -22.01
CA ALA A 416 2.76 8.70 -21.66
C ALA A 416 2.22 9.59 -22.78
N GLU A 417 1.36 10.55 -22.42
CA GLU A 417 0.89 11.57 -23.37
C GLU A 417 2.04 12.56 -23.66
N PRO A 418 2.43 12.76 -24.92
CA PRO A 418 3.48 13.72 -25.27
C PRO A 418 3.01 15.17 -25.06
N ARG A 419 3.88 16.02 -24.49
CA ARG A 419 3.78 17.49 -24.37
C ARG A 419 2.34 18.05 -24.35
N ALA A 420 1.69 17.96 -23.20
CA ALA A 420 0.66 18.94 -22.84
C ALA A 420 1.39 20.15 -22.24
N SER A 421 1.56 21.23 -23.00
CA SER A 421 2.26 22.45 -22.56
C SER A 421 1.67 23.11 -21.30
N ARG A 422 0.50 22.63 -20.83
CA ARG A 422 -0.12 23.00 -19.57
C ARG A 422 -1.12 21.93 -19.16
N ARG A 423 -0.83 21.10 -18.16
CA ARG A 423 -1.77 20.08 -17.65
C ARG A 423 -2.29 20.52 -16.30
N ARG A 424 -3.62 20.65 -16.16
CA ARG A 424 -4.26 21.04 -14.91
C ARG A 424 -5.12 19.90 -14.37
N ILE A 425 -5.03 19.65 -13.07
CA ILE A 425 -5.82 18.66 -12.33
C ILE A 425 -6.54 19.42 -11.23
N LEU A 426 -7.86 19.31 -11.16
CA LEU A 426 -8.66 19.83 -10.05
C LEU A 426 -9.21 18.65 -9.25
N ILE A 427 -9.11 18.74 -7.93
CA ILE A 427 -9.57 17.72 -6.99
C ILE A 427 -10.54 18.40 -6.03
N ASP A 428 -11.77 17.91 -5.99
CA ASP A 428 -12.81 18.41 -5.10
C ASP A 428 -13.29 17.28 -4.17
N GLU A 429 -13.16 17.49 -2.86
CA GLU A 429 -13.65 16.59 -1.81
C GLU A 429 -14.92 17.18 -1.18
N PRO A 430 -16.09 16.59 -1.44
CA PRO A 430 -17.37 17.22 -1.13
C PRO A 430 -17.71 17.26 0.37
N VAL A 431 -17.07 16.45 1.21
CA VAL A 431 -17.45 16.29 2.63
C VAL A 431 -16.81 17.36 3.50
N SER A 432 -15.49 17.45 3.42
CA SER A 432 -14.68 18.48 4.07
C SER A 432 -14.73 19.81 3.33
N GLY A 433 -15.23 19.81 2.08
CA GLY A 433 -15.32 20.99 1.24
C GLY A 433 -13.98 21.42 0.64
N LEU A 434 -12.98 20.54 0.63
CA LEU A 434 -11.63 20.87 0.16
C LEU A 434 -11.53 20.87 -1.35
N GLY A 435 -10.81 21.86 -1.88
CA GLY A 435 -10.50 21.98 -3.30
C GLY A 435 -9.00 22.18 -3.51
N LEU A 436 -8.38 21.35 -4.35
CA LEU A 436 -7.00 21.52 -4.80
C LEU A 436 -6.97 21.72 -6.31
N GLY A 437 -6.21 22.72 -6.77
CA GLY A 437 -5.85 22.88 -8.17
C GLY A 437 -4.36 22.61 -8.35
N PHE A 438 -3.99 21.65 -9.18
CA PHE A 438 -2.61 21.32 -9.49
C PHE A 438 -2.32 21.60 -10.97
N GLU A 439 -1.18 22.21 -11.29
CA GLU A 439 -0.83 22.58 -12.65
C GLU A 439 0.65 22.37 -12.96
N TRP A 440 0.94 21.65 -14.04
CA TRP A 440 2.28 21.56 -14.64
C TRP A 440 2.47 22.70 -15.64
N HIS A 441 3.49 23.54 -15.41
CA HIS A 441 3.86 24.67 -16.28
C HIS A 441 4.96 24.30 -17.27
N ASP A 442 5.95 23.53 -16.80
CA ASP A 442 7.12 23.14 -17.60
C ASP A 442 7.39 21.65 -17.36
N ALA A 443 6.93 20.80 -18.30
CA ALA A 443 7.20 19.35 -18.34
C ALA A 443 7.15 18.84 -19.78
N GLU A 444 8.01 17.88 -20.14
CA GLU A 444 7.99 17.29 -21.48
C GLU A 444 6.99 16.15 -21.59
N PHE A 445 6.89 15.36 -20.52
CA PHE A 445 5.96 14.27 -20.38
C PHE A 445 5.30 14.36 -19.02
N VAL A 446 3.99 14.11 -18.95
CA VAL A 446 3.23 13.98 -17.70
C VAL A 446 2.32 12.77 -17.82
N ARG A 447 2.47 11.83 -16.88
CA ARG A 447 1.71 10.59 -16.82
C ARG A 447 0.90 10.56 -15.53
N VAL A 448 -0.43 10.55 -15.64
CA VAL A 448 -1.33 10.47 -14.48
C VAL A 448 -1.55 9.01 -14.13
N GLU A 449 -1.11 8.61 -12.95
CA GLU A 449 -1.05 7.23 -12.50
C GLU A 449 -1.38 7.13 -11.01
N GLY A 450 -2.06 6.05 -10.62
CA GLY A 450 -2.45 5.78 -9.24
C GLY A 450 -3.10 6.98 -8.55
N GLN A 451 -2.54 7.39 -7.41
CA GLN A 451 -2.93 8.59 -6.65
C GLN A 451 -1.98 9.79 -6.87
N ALA A 452 -1.06 9.71 -7.84
CA ALA A 452 -0.15 10.81 -8.15
C ALA A 452 -0.87 11.94 -8.89
N LEU A 453 -0.44 13.19 -8.68
CA LEU A 453 -0.89 14.37 -9.44
C LEU A 453 -0.22 14.46 -10.83
N GLY A 454 0.19 13.31 -11.35
CA GLY A 454 1.01 13.14 -12.53
C GLY A 454 2.49 13.06 -12.21
N ARG A 455 3.15 11.98 -12.63
CA ARG A 455 4.61 11.90 -12.72
C ARG A 455 5.06 12.68 -13.95
N ALA A 456 5.94 13.65 -13.77
CA ALA A 456 6.46 14.46 -14.86
C ALA A 456 7.95 14.25 -15.08
N THR A 457 8.38 14.28 -16.34
CA THR A 457 9.80 14.24 -16.71
C THR A 457 10.19 15.36 -17.66
N SER A 458 11.44 15.82 -17.56
CA SER A 458 11.97 16.89 -18.41
C SER A 458 13.48 16.76 -18.65
N SER A 459 13.90 16.82 -19.91
CA SER A 459 15.31 16.91 -20.30
C SER A 459 15.86 18.34 -20.25
N SER A 460 15.02 19.36 -20.07
CA SER A 460 15.39 20.78 -20.14
C SER A 460 16.08 21.32 -18.88
N SER A 461 16.49 20.46 -17.95
CA SER A 461 17.03 20.81 -16.62
C SER A 461 16.08 21.61 -15.71
N LEU A 462 14.82 21.75 -16.10
CA LEU A 462 13.79 22.48 -15.36
C LEU A 462 12.48 21.69 -15.30
N LEU A 463 11.88 21.65 -14.12
CA LEU A 463 10.46 21.33 -13.92
C LEU A 463 9.81 22.47 -13.14
N ARG A 464 8.60 22.86 -13.53
CA ARG A 464 7.81 23.87 -12.82
C ARG A 464 6.36 23.43 -12.71
N TYR A 465 5.81 23.55 -11.51
CA TYR A 465 4.43 23.23 -11.21
C TYR A 465 3.91 24.06 -10.04
N SER A 466 2.59 24.12 -9.88
CA SER A 466 1.95 24.84 -8.77
C SER A 466 0.75 24.09 -8.22
N LEU A 467 0.53 24.25 -6.92
CA LEU A 467 -0.63 23.81 -6.17
C LEU A 467 -1.39 25.03 -5.64
N THR A 468 -2.63 25.21 -6.06
CA THR A 468 -3.57 26.19 -5.52
C THR A 468 -4.47 25.54 -4.49
N LEU A 469 -4.50 26.12 -3.29
CA LEU A 469 -5.30 25.69 -2.15
C LEU A 469 -6.61 26.46 -2.13
N GLY A 470 -7.73 25.75 -2.07
CA GLY A 470 -9.04 26.36 -2.20
C GLY A 470 -10.15 25.60 -1.48
N VAL A 471 -11.37 25.98 -1.81
CA VAL A 471 -12.60 25.29 -1.42
C VAL A 471 -13.10 24.55 -2.67
N ALA A 472 -13.75 23.41 -2.47
CA ALA A 472 -14.38 22.66 -3.54
C ALA A 472 -15.26 23.59 -4.38
N SER A 473 -15.09 23.56 -5.70
CA SER A 473 -15.89 24.41 -6.59
C SER A 473 -17.33 23.89 -6.65
N PRO A 474 -18.37 24.75 -6.53
CA PRO A 474 -19.75 24.31 -6.70
C PRO A 474 -19.93 23.69 -8.09
N HIS A 475 -20.53 22.51 -8.12
CA HIS A 475 -20.57 21.56 -9.23
C HIS A 475 -21.39 22.00 -10.48
N GLU A 476 -21.57 23.29 -10.74
CA GLU A 476 -22.48 23.77 -11.76
C GLU A 476 -21.82 23.93 -13.15
N GLY A 477 -22.22 23.07 -14.09
CA GLY A 477 -22.34 23.46 -15.49
C GLY A 477 -21.14 23.28 -16.44
N ASP A 478 -20.03 22.67 -16.03
CA ASP A 478 -18.79 22.65 -16.82
C ASP A 478 -18.82 21.85 -18.16
N GLY A 479 -19.94 21.22 -18.54
CA GLY A 479 -20.12 20.60 -19.87
C GLY A 479 -19.22 19.39 -20.18
N VAL A 480 -18.61 18.76 -19.16
CA VAL A 480 -17.73 17.59 -19.32
C VAL A 480 -18.51 16.30 -19.07
N ASP A 481 -19.00 15.66 -20.14
CA ASP A 481 -19.67 14.35 -20.10
C ASP A 481 -18.74 13.17 -20.45
N ARG A 482 -17.44 13.43 -20.60
CA ARG A 482 -16.46 12.36 -20.86
C ARG A 482 -16.01 11.73 -19.56
N HIS A 483 -16.26 10.42 -19.47
CA HIS A 483 -15.85 9.57 -18.37
C HIS A 483 -14.88 8.48 -18.87
N PRO A 484 -13.91 8.06 -18.05
CA PRO A 484 -13.04 6.92 -18.34
C PRO A 484 -13.80 5.60 -18.43
N ASP A 485 -13.22 4.60 -19.11
CA ASP A 485 -13.78 3.24 -19.18
C ASP A 485 -14.06 2.66 -17.80
N GLY A 486 -15.22 2.00 -17.63
CA GLY A 486 -15.66 1.42 -16.36
C GLY A 486 -16.25 2.42 -15.37
N VAL A 487 -16.30 3.71 -15.72
CA VAL A 487 -16.93 4.77 -14.92
C VAL A 487 -18.06 5.40 -15.72
N ALA A 488 -19.27 5.41 -15.16
CA ALA A 488 -20.39 6.13 -15.74
C ALA A 488 -21.08 7.01 -14.71
N ARG A 489 -21.58 8.16 -15.14
CA ARG A 489 -22.44 9.01 -14.33
C ARG A 489 -23.90 8.67 -14.60
N ILE A 490 -24.68 8.55 -13.53
CA ILE A 490 -26.13 8.35 -13.59
C ILE A 490 -26.80 9.49 -12.83
N ASP A 491 -27.56 10.30 -13.56
CA ASP A 491 -28.37 11.38 -13.01
C ASP A 491 -29.78 10.87 -12.70
N GLY A 492 -30.28 11.16 -11.48
CA GLY A 492 -31.49 10.52 -10.98
C GLY A 492 -31.19 9.10 -10.50
N VAL A 493 -31.70 8.73 -9.34
CA VAL A 493 -31.57 7.36 -8.84
C VAL A 493 -32.44 6.44 -9.72
N PRO A 494 -32.10 5.15 -9.87
CA PRO A 494 -33.06 4.05 -9.72
C PRO A 494 -33.70 4.15 -8.31
N ASN A 495 -34.51 5.19 -8.17
CA ASN A 495 -35.40 5.68 -7.11
C ASN A 495 -34.97 5.68 -5.63
N SER A 496 -34.89 6.90 -5.10
CA SER A 496 -34.56 7.27 -3.71
C SER A 496 -35.76 7.11 -2.78
N PRO A 497 -35.50 6.94 -1.48
CA PRO A 497 -35.61 8.08 -0.58
C PRO A 497 -34.19 8.58 -0.27
N ALA A 498 -34.06 9.80 0.23
CA ALA A 498 -32.79 10.38 0.60
C ALA A 498 -31.95 9.41 1.45
N LEU A 499 -30.63 9.61 1.49
CA LEU A 499 -29.77 9.09 2.57
C LEU A 499 -30.23 9.73 3.90
N SER A 500 -31.47 9.47 4.35
CA SER A 500 -31.89 9.78 5.69
C SER A 500 -31.37 8.63 6.52
N VAL A 501 -30.35 8.90 7.34
CA VAL A 501 -30.18 8.17 8.60
C VAL A 501 -31.55 8.25 9.25
N ARG A 502 -32.33 7.16 9.19
CA ARG A 502 -33.57 7.13 9.96
C ARG A 502 -33.07 7.12 11.40
N ASP A 503 -33.28 8.23 12.10
CA ASP A 503 -33.28 8.33 13.56
C ASP A 503 -34.44 7.49 14.10
N ALA A 504 -34.42 6.20 13.78
CA ALA A 504 -35.31 5.22 14.32
C ALA A 504 -34.67 4.73 15.61
N ASP A 505 -34.88 5.49 16.69
CA ASP A 505 -35.10 4.93 18.02
C ASP A 505 -36.43 4.16 18.02
N VAL A 506 -36.58 3.26 17.06
CA VAL A 506 -37.64 2.27 17.10
C VAL A 506 -37.05 1.13 17.89
N ASP A 507 -37.50 1.03 19.13
CA ASP A 507 -37.32 -0.14 20.00
C ASP A 507 -38.07 -1.30 19.34
N VAL A 508 -37.52 -1.81 18.24
CA VAL A 508 -37.95 -3.07 17.63
C VAL A 508 -37.50 -4.12 18.62
N ASP A 509 -38.42 -5.01 19.00
CA ASP A 509 -38.13 -6.20 19.80
C ASP A 509 -37.15 -7.05 19.00
N SER A 510 -35.86 -6.72 19.10
CA SER A 510 -34.78 -7.31 18.35
C SER A 510 -34.88 -8.80 18.59
N GLY A 511 -35.23 -9.58 17.56
CA GLY A 511 -35.48 -11.01 17.72
C GLY A 511 -34.39 -11.62 18.60
N ALA A 512 -34.79 -12.25 19.71
CA ALA A 512 -33.87 -12.62 20.77
C ALA A 512 -32.65 -13.35 20.21
N TRP A 513 -31.45 -12.81 20.44
CA TRP A 513 -30.20 -13.47 20.06
C TRP A 513 -30.09 -14.78 20.84
N VAL A 514 -30.04 -15.91 20.12
CA VAL A 514 -29.94 -17.25 20.71
C VAL A 514 -28.58 -17.87 20.41
N ALA A 515 -27.93 -18.41 21.42
CA ALA A 515 -26.73 -19.23 21.25
C ALA A 515 -27.11 -20.61 20.71
N GLU A 516 -26.53 -21.01 19.58
CA GLU A 516 -26.79 -22.28 18.92
C GLU A 516 -25.52 -22.87 18.28
N PRO A 517 -25.33 -24.19 18.32
CA PRO A 517 -24.19 -24.83 17.66
C PRO A 517 -24.34 -24.82 16.13
N ARG A 518 -23.28 -24.41 15.43
CA ARG A 518 -23.16 -24.47 13.96
C ARG A 518 -21.96 -25.35 13.58
N GLY A 519 -22.21 -26.65 13.53
CA GLY A 519 -21.15 -27.65 13.34
C GLY A 519 -20.29 -27.75 14.60
N ARG A 520 -19.00 -27.40 14.48
CA ARG A 520 -18.05 -27.39 15.62
C ARG A 520 -17.93 -26.04 16.32
N PHE A 521 -18.67 -25.04 15.87
CA PHE A 521 -18.58 -23.66 16.34
C PHE A 521 -19.82 -23.30 17.16
N GLU A 522 -19.61 -22.55 18.23
CA GLU A 522 -20.69 -21.86 18.93
C GLU A 522 -21.01 -20.57 18.16
N ALA A 523 -22.29 -20.37 17.85
CA ALA A 523 -22.76 -19.20 17.13
C ALA A 523 -23.90 -18.50 17.89
N ILE A 524 -24.06 -17.21 17.65
CA ILE A 524 -25.18 -16.43 18.14
C ILE A 524 -26.04 -16.07 16.92
N VAL A 525 -27.34 -16.34 17.01
CA VAL A 525 -28.27 -16.27 15.89
C VAL A 525 -29.44 -15.37 16.22
N ALA A 526 -29.79 -14.47 15.31
CA ALA A 526 -31.06 -13.73 15.33
C ALA A 526 -31.88 -14.11 14.08
N ARG A 527 -33.19 -14.35 14.28
CA ARG A 527 -34.12 -14.77 13.21
C ARG A 527 -35.41 -13.98 13.24
N SER A 528 -35.98 -13.80 12.05
CA SER A 528 -37.35 -13.32 11.88
C SER A 528 -38.34 -14.47 12.06
N SER A 529 -39.34 -14.31 12.93
CA SER A 529 -40.44 -15.26 13.13
C SER A 529 -41.74 -14.79 12.45
N SER A 530 -41.74 -14.63 11.12
CA SER A 530 -42.98 -14.31 10.39
C SER A 530 -43.70 -15.61 9.97
N SER A 531 -45.00 -15.73 10.28
CA SER A 531 -45.83 -16.88 9.91
C SER A 531 -46.33 -16.86 8.45
N SER A 532 -46.01 -15.81 7.68
CA SER A 532 -46.65 -15.54 6.37
C SER A 532 -45.70 -15.02 5.28
N GLY A 533 -44.37 -15.05 5.48
CA GLY A 533 -43.41 -14.51 4.51
C GLY A 533 -41.97 -15.01 4.70
N PRO A 534 -41.05 -14.70 3.77
CA PRO A 534 -39.70 -15.23 3.76
C PRO A 534 -38.89 -14.73 4.97
N SER A 535 -38.30 -15.67 5.73
CA SER A 535 -37.56 -15.40 6.97
C SER A 535 -36.19 -14.76 6.71
N GLY A 536 -35.81 -13.81 7.58
CA GLY A 536 -34.43 -13.34 7.74
C GLY A 536 -33.67 -14.11 8.82
N GLU A 537 -32.35 -14.17 8.68
CA GLU A 537 -31.43 -14.80 9.64
C GLU A 537 -30.07 -14.09 9.59
N ILE A 538 -29.47 -13.87 10.75
CA ILE A 538 -28.07 -13.48 10.90
C ILE A 538 -27.38 -14.44 11.88
N VAL A 539 -26.18 -14.91 11.52
CA VAL A 539 -25.38 -15.85 12.32
C VAL A 539 -23.99 -15.26 12.54
N VAL A 540 -23.62 -15.09 13.80
CA VAL A 540 -22.33 -14.55 14.23
C VAL A 540 -21.53 -15.63 14.96
N VAL A 541 -20.27 -15.81 14.57
CA VAL A 541 -19.32 -16.71 15.25
C VAL A 541 -18.19 -15.84 15.82
N ALA A 542 -17.93 -15.96 17.13
CA ALA A 542 -17.12 -14.99 17.87
C ALA A 542 -15.74 -14.72 17.27
N ASP A 543 -15.00 -15.76 16.87
CA ASP A 543 -13.64 -15.64 16.29
C ASP A 543 -13.63 -15.42 14.77
N ARG A 544 -14.80 -15.40 14.12
CA ARG A 544 -14.92 -15.31 12.65
C ARG A 544 -15.63 -14.07 12.15
N GLY A 545 -16.70 -13.64 12.82
CA GLY A 545 -17.62 -12.60 12.38
C GLY A 545 -18.97 -13.15 11.92
N VAL A 546 -19.68 -12.40 11.06
CA VAL A 546 -20.97 -12.79 10.50
C VAL A 546 -20.74 -13.82 9.39
N VAL A 547 -21.12 -15.06 9.64
CA VAL A 547 -20.93 -16.19 8.72
C VAL A 547 -22.13 -16.42 7.81
N CYS A 548 -23.30 -15.90 8.19
CA CYS A 548 -24.52 -15.91 7.40
C CYS A 548 -25.30 -14.62 7.64
N TRP A 549 -25.76 -13.97 6.57
CA TRP A 549 -26.79 -12.93 6.63
C TRP A 549 -27.74 -13.14 5.45
N THR A 550 -28.99 -13.47 5.77
CA THR A 550 -30.09 -13.57 4.82
C THR A 550 -31.19 -12.59 5.19
N ALA A 551 -31.64 -11.80 4.22
CA ALA A 551 -32.75 -10.88 4.37
C ALA A 551 -33.86 -11.27 3.39
N PHE A 552 -35.10 -11.32 3.88
CA PHE A 552 -36.27 -11.80 3.14
C PHE A 552 -36.00 -13.07 2.30
N GLY A 553 -35.28 -14.05 2.86
CA GLY A 553 -34.95 -15.33 2.21
C GLY A 553 -33.75 -15.35 1.24
N HIS A 554 -33.07 -14.22 0.99
CA HIS A 554 -31.92 -14.16 0.07
C HIS A 554 -30.64 -13.79 0.81
N GLY A 555 -29.51 -14.39 0.40
CA GLY A 555 -28.21 -14.10 0.99
C GLY A 555 -27.70 -12.72 0.62
N VAL A 556 -27.28 -11.95 1.64
CA VAL A 556 -26.77 -10.58 1.49
C VAL A 556 -25.24 -10.58 1.36
N LEU A 557 -24.57 -11.46 2.10
CA LEU A 557 -23.10 -11.61 2.10
C LEU A 557 -22.68 -12.97 1.57
N THR A 558 -21.49 -13.02 0.97
CA THR A 558 -20.82 -14.25 0.56
C THR A 558 -19.90 -14.71 1.69
N SER A 559 -19.95 -15.99 2.06
CA SER A 559 -19.15 -16.56 3.14
C SER A 559 -18.76 -18.02 2.81
N PRO A 560 -17.50 -18.44 2.97
CA PRO A 560 -17.07 -19.83 2.75
C PRO A 560 -17.22 -20.72 4.01
N PHE A 561 -17.76 -20.17 5.11
CA PHE A 561 -18.03 -20.91 6.35
C PHE A 561 -18.79 -22.22 6.08
N PRO A 562 -18.48 -23.34 6.76
CA PRO A 562 -17.57 -23.51 7.89
C PRO A 562 -16.09 -23.67 7.53
N THR A 563 -15.74 -23.55 6.25
CA THR A 563 -14.35 -23.61 5.76
C THR A 563 -13.73 -22.23 5.67
N SER A 564 -12.43 -22.17 5.41
CA SER A 564 -11.74 -20.94 5.00
C SER A 564 -11.24 -21.06 3.56
N ARG A 565 -11.12 -19.91 2.89
CA ARG A 565 -10.56 -19.77 1.54
C ARG A 565 -9.64 -18.56 1.50
N THR A 566 -8.91 -18.44 0.39
CA THR A 566 -8.17 -17.21 0.08
C THR A 566 -9.10 -16.18 -0.54
N LEU A 567 -8.96 -14.92 -0.13
CA LEU A 567 -9.59 -13.75 -0.75
C LEU A 567 -8.52 -12.67 -0.95
N GLY A 568 -8.07 -12.48 -2.20
CA GLY A 568 -6.97 -11.53 -2.47
C GLY A 568 -5.71 -11.91 -1.66
N PRO A 569 -5.16 -11.02 -0.81
CA PRO A 569 -4.06 -11.35 0.08
C PRO A 569 -4.47 -12.01 1.41
N ILE A 570 -5.77 -12.13 1.71
CA ILE A 570 -6.26 -12.81 2.92
C ILE A 570 -6.19 -14.32 2.67
N ASP A 571 -5.43 -15.05 3.48
CA ASP A 571 -5.23 -16.50 3.33
C ASP A 571 -6.21 -17.35 4.15
N ASP A 572 -7.00 -16.74 5.04
CA ASP A 572 -7.91 -17.41 5.99
C ASP A 572 -9.36 -16.86 5.99
N TRP A 573 -9.83 -16.29 4.88
CA TRP A 573 -11.18 -15.72 4.75
C TRP A 573 -12.27 -16.77 5.04
N ALA A 574 -13.16 -16.47 5.98
CA ALA A 574 -14.13 -17.43 6.52
C ALA A 574 -15.55 -16.86 6.72
N ALA A 575 -15.71 -15.54 6.72
CA ALA A 575 -16.96 -14.86 7.10
C ALA A 575 -17.34 -13.81 6.06
N GLY A 576 -18.63 -13.50 5.96
CA GLY A 576 -19.13 -12.46 5.06
C GLY A 576 -18.96 -11.05 5.60
N LEU A 577 -18.89 -10.91 6.93
CA LEU A 577 -18.46 -9.69 7.62
C LEU A 577 -17.55 -10.06 8.78
N TRP A 578 -16.42 -9.37 8.94
CA TRP A 578 -15.52 -9.54 10.08
C TRP A 578 -14.83 -8.22 10.42
N VAL A 579 -14.25 -8.13 11.62
CA VAL A 579 -13.59 -6.91 12.10
C VAL A 579 -12.12 -7.19 12.38
N SER A 580 -11.27 -6.22 12.07
CA SER A 580 -9.82 -6.31 12.32
C SER A 580 -9.26 -4.94 12.74
N THR A 581 -8.07 -4.96 13.32
CA THR A 581 -7.28 -3.74 13.53
C THR A 581 -6.38 -3.50 12.33
N GLN A 582 -6.36 -2.28 11.82
CA GLN A 582 -5.58 -1.88 10.64
C GLN A 582 -4.71 -0.66 10.96
N SER A 583 -3.64 -0.46 10.18
CA SER A 583 -2.90 0.81 10.18
C SER A 583 -3.81 1.98 9.84
N ALA A 584 -3.43 3.17 10.29
CA ALA A 584 -4.15 4.39 9.96
C ALA A 584 -4.17 4.62 8.44
N ARG A 585 -5.34 4.97 7.88
CA ARG A 585 -5.50 5.22 6.44
C ARG A 585 -4.57 6.28 5.84
N GLU A 586 -4.05 7.20 6.66
CA GLU A 586 -3.09 8.24 6.29
C GLU A 586 -1.62 7.80 6.39
N ASP A 587 -1.34 6.62 6.93
CA ASP A 587 -0.01 6.02 6.86
C ASP A 587 0.29 5.68 5.41
N LEU A 588 1.28 6.35 4.80
CA LEU A 588 1.60 6.11 3.40
C LEU A 588 2.29 4.78 3.16
N GLU A 589 3.05 4.31 4.14
CA GLU A 589 3.75 3.05 3.99
C GLU A 589 2.78 1.88 4.06
N ARG A 590 1.70 1.97 4.85
CA ARG A 590 0.75 0.87 5.02
C ARG A 590 -0.57 1.10 4.29
N GLY A 591 -1.17 2.27 4.49
CA GLY A 591 -2.56 2.54 4.17
C GLY A 591 -3.51 1.61 4.92
N VAL A 592 -4.77 1.57 4.47
CA VAL A 592 -5.73 0.59 4.99
C VAL A 592 -5.42 -0.76 4.37
N GLY A 593 -5.17 -1.79 5.17
CA GLY A 593 -4.93 -3.15 4.67
C GLY A 593 -6.20 -3.87 4.20
N TRP A 594 -6.13 -5.19 4.16
CA TRP A 594 -7.16 -6.06 3.56
C TRP A 594 -8.01 -6.82 4.58
N GLY A 595 -7.85 -6.55 5.88
CA GLY A 595 -8.62 -7.25 6.91
C GLY A 595 -8.10 -8.65 7.24
N GLY A 596 -6.80 -8.86 7.14
CA GLY A 596 -6.15 -10.07 7.66
C GLY A 596 -6.10 -10.09 9.20
N SER A 597 -5.20 -10.91 9.75
CA SER A 597 -4.96 -10.93 11.19
C SER A 597 -4.23 -9.67 11.70
N PRO A 598 -4.39 -9.27 12.98
CA PRO A 598 -5.29 -9.88 13.97
C PRO A 598 -6.75 -9.42 13.78
N ARG A 599 -7.67 -10.36 14.01
CA ARG A 599 -9.12 -10.10 13.99
C ARG A 599 -9.62 -9.69 15.36
N VAL A 600 -10.64 -8.85 15.40
CA VAL A 600 -11.35 -8.47 16.62
C VAL A 600 -12.55 -9.39 16.78
N GLY A 601 -12.57 -10.17 17.87
CA GLY A 601 -13.66 -11.09 18.16
C GLY A 601 -14.96 -10.36 18.47
N TYR A 602 -16.10 -10.96 18.10
CA TYR A 602 -17.41 -10.46 18.51
C TYR A 602 -17.64 -10.71 20.00
N SER A 603 -18.21 -9.71 20.69
CA SER A 603 -18.67 -9.86 22.07
C SER A 603 -20.00 -9.12 22.25
N SER A 604 -21.00 -9.81 22.79
CA SER A 604 -22.29 -9.20 23.16
C SER A 604 -22.16 -8.26 24.37
N THR A 605 -21.11 -8.44 25.17
CA THR A 605 -20.73 -7.53 26.26
C THR A 605 -19.38 -6.91 25.89
N PRO A 606 -19.34 -5.72 25.28
CA PRO A 606 -18.09 -5.10 24.87
C PRO A 606 -17.18 -4.91 26.11
N PRO A 607 -15.87 -5.19 25.99
CA PRO A 607 -14.93 -4.97 27.07
C PRO A 607 -14.89 -3.48 27.45
N GLU A 608 -14.60 -3.18 28.71
CA GLU A 608 -14.44 -1.79 29.19
C GLU A 608 -13.31 -1.05 28.46
N ARG A 609 -12.30 -1.78 27.94
CA ARG A 609 -11.16 -1.23 27.20
C ARG A 609 -10.76 -2.11 26.03
N GLY A 610 -10.27 -1.47 24.98
CA GLY A 610 -9.69 -2.14 23.82
C GLY A 610 -10.68 -2.31 22.66
N PRO A 611 -10.19 -2.87 21.55
CA PRO A 611 -10.97 -2.94 20.32
C PRO A 611 -12.17 -3.87 20.47
N SER A 612 -13.35 -3.40 20.08
CA SER A 612 -14.57 -4.21 20.10
C SER A 612 -15.57 -3.79 19.03
N TRP A 613 -16.53 -4.67 18.76
CA TRP A 613 -17.63 -4.38 17.85
C TRP A 613 -18.90 -5.11 18.27
N SER A 614 -20.04 -4.50 17.95
CA SER A 614 -21.38 -5.06 18.17
C SER A 614 -22.25 -4.84 16.94
N ILE A 615 -23.35 -5.59 16.87
CA ILE A 615 -24.31 -5.52 15.78
C ILE A 615 -25.73 -5.57 16.36
N ASP A 616 -26.55 -4.61 15.95
CA ASP A 616 -27.96 -4.51 16.33
C ASP A 616 -28.83 -4.72 15.09
N VAL A 617 -29.90 -5.49 15.26
CA VAL A 617 -30.91 -5.70 14.22
C VAL A 617 -32.00 -4.66 14.39
N LEU A 618 -32.28 -3.87 13.35
CA LEU A 618 -33.15 -2.70 13.40
C LEU A 618 -34.56 -2.96 12.86
N ASP A 619 -34.83 -4.16 12.34
CA ASP A 619 -36.15 -4.55 11.84
C ASP A 619 -36.43 -6.05 12.01
N ASP A 620 -37.71 -6.42 11.94
CA ASP A 620 -38.14 -7.82 12.07
C ASP A 620 -37.67 -8.69 10.90
N ALA A 621 -37.35 -8.10 9.75
CA ALA A 621 -36.94 -8.81 8.55
C ALA A 621 -35.44 -9.17 8.54
N VAL A 622 -34.67 -8.69 9.52
CA VAL A 622 -33.20 -8.73 9.53
C VAL A 622 -32.63 -8.11 8.25
N ALA A 623 -33.29 -7.09 7.72
CA ALA A 623 -32.90 -6.36 6.51
C ALA A 623 -32.15 -5.08 6.84
N ALA A 624 -32.28 -4.53 8.06
CA ALA A 624 -31.54 -3.37 8.53
C ALA A 624 -30.68 -3.70 9.76
N LEU A 625 -29.41 -3.30 9.72
CA LEU A 625 -28.42 -3.53 10.76
C LEU A 625 -27.71 -2.22 11.15
N ARG A 626 -27.42 -2.07 12.43
CA ARG A 626 -26.46 -1.09 12.94
C ARG A 626 -25.21 -1.83 13.40
N LEU A 627 -24.05 -1.43 12.89
CA LEU A 627 -22.76 -1.95 13.30
C LEU A 627 -22.02 -0.88 14.07
N THR A 628 -21.59 -1.17 15.29
CA THR A 628 -20.82 -0.24 16.12
C THR A 628 -19.40 -0.74 16.29
N LEU A 629 -18.41 0.13 16.01
CA LEU A 629 -16.98 -0.16 16.03
C LEU A 629 -16.30 0.74 17.06
N ARG A 630 -15.71 0.15 18.10
CA ARG A 630 -15.05 0.90 19.17
C ARG A 630 -13.55 0.65 19.16
N SER A 631 -12.75 1.62 18.70
CA SER A 631 -11.30 1.56 18.82
C SER A 631 -10.85 1.78 20.26
N GLY A 632 -9.57 1.51 20.54
CA GLY A 632 -8.96 1.89 21.81
C GLY A 632 -9.00 3.41 22.03
N ALA A 633 -8.69 3.82 23.26
CA ALA A 633 -8.84 5.21 23.73
C ALA A 633 -7.75 6.18 23.21
N SER A 634 -6.69 5.70 22.54
CA SER A 634 -5.60 6.57 22.05
C SER A 634 -5.77 6.90 20.56
N PRO A 635 -5.53 8.15 20.14
CA PRO A 635 -5.47 8.53 18.71
C PRO A 635 -4.31 7.87 17.95
N THR A 636 -3.38 7.20 18.65
CA THR A 636 -2.32 6.37 18.05
C THR A 636 -2.71 4.90 17.92
N ASP A 637 -3.89 4.52 18.40
CA ASP A 637 -4.37 3.15 18.31
C ASP A 637 -4.70 2.81 16.85
N PRO A 638 -4.53 1.54 16.44
CA PRO A 638 -4.88 1.11 15.09
C PRO A 638 -6.36 1.36 14.81
N GLU A 639 -6.69 1.65 13.54
CA GLU A 639 -8.08 1.81 13.11
C GLU A 639 -8.82 0.47 13.24
N ILE A 640 -10.07 0.53 13.71
CA ILE A 640 -10.95 -0.63 13.63
C ILE A 640 -11.72 -0.57 12.34
N VAL A 641 -11.62 -1.66 11.59
CA VAL A 641 -12.21 -1.75 10.27
C VAL A 641 -13.07 -3.00 10.20
N ALA A 642 -14.34 -2.80 9.83
CA ALA A 642 -15.22 -3.90 9.46
C ALA A 642 -15.13 -4.16 7.96
N HIS A 643 -14.94 -5.40 7.58
CA HIS A 643 -14.81 -5.82 6.19
C HIS A 643 -16.02 -6.65 5.80
N LEU A 644 -16.53 -6.45 4.59
CA LEU A 644 -17.69 -7.13 4.05
C LEU A 644 -17.39 -7.67 2.66
N THR A 645 -17.96 -8.84 2.36
CA THR A 645 -17.98 -9.44 1.02
C THR A 645 -19.42 -9.59 0.54
N PRO A 646 -20.01 -8.55 -0.06
CA PRO A 646 -21.40 -8.59 -0.53
C PRO A 646 -21.64 -9.70 -1.56
N LYS A 647 -22.83 -10.29 -1.55
CA LYS A 647 -23.27 -11.27 -2.56
C LYS A 647 -23.83 -10.54 -3.78
N VAL A 648 -22.92 -9.92 -4.54
CA VAL A 648 -23.28 -9.00 -5.62
C VAL A 648 -23.94 -9.73 -6.80
N TRP A 649 -24.98 -9.11 -7.35
CA TRP A 649 -25.57 -9.48 -8.63
C TRP A 649 -25.07 -8.52 -9.71
N GLY A 650 -24.38 -9.04 -10.72
CA GLY A 650 -23.74 -8.23 -11.77
C GLY A 650 -22.32 -7.77 -11.40
N SER A 651 -21.88 -6.67 -12.01
CA SER A 651 -20.51 -6.16 -11.88
C SER A 651 -20.43 -4.71 -11.41
N THR A 652 -21.54 -4.05 -11.06
CA THR A 652 -21.51 -2.60 -10.79
C THR A 652 -21.69 -2.29 -9.31
N VAL A 653 -20.96 -1.29 -8.81
CA VAL A 653 -21.20 -0.64 -7.51
C VAL A 653 -21.48 0.84 -7.75
N PHE A 654 -22.36 1.43 -6.96
CA PHE A 654 -22.68 2.85 -7.05
C PHE A 654 -22.16 3.62 -5.85
N ILE A 655 -21.48 4.75 -6.10
CA ILE A 655 -21.05 5.71 -5.07
C ILE A 655 -21.62 7.11 -5.36
N PRO A 656 -21.78 7.98 -4.35
CA PRO A 656 -22.32 9.32 -4.58
C PRO A 656 -21.47 10.17 -5.54
N ALA A 657 -22.12 10.87 -6.48
CA ALA A 657 -21.46 11.84 -7.38
C ALA A 657 -21.79 13.31 -7.04
N HIS A 658 -23.02 13.54 -6.58
CA HIS A 658 -23.59 14.81 -6.12
C HIS A 658 -24.84 14.47 -5.28
N PRO A 659 -25.43 15.37 -4.47
CA PRO A 659 -26.65 15.11 -3.70
C PRO A 659 -27.82 14.40 -4.41
N ARG A 660 -27.86 14.33 -5.75
CA ARG A 660 -28.92 13.64 -6.53
C ARG A 660 -28.40 12.69 -7.64
N GLY A 661 -27.10 12.41 -7.70
CA GLY A 661 -26.49 11.62 -8.77
C GLY A 661 -25.50 10.59 -8.23
N TRP A 662 -25.30 9.51 -8.99
CA TRP A 662 -24.43 8.39 -8.63
C TRP A 662 -23.36 8.15 -9.70
N TRP A 663 -22.17 7.78 -9.27
CA TRP A 663 -21.17 7.16 -10.11
C TRP A 663 -21.39 5.65 -10.10
N ALA A 664 -21.54 5.06 -11.28
CA ALA A 664 -21.54 3.63 -11.49
C ALA A 664 -20.12 3.18 -11.82
N LEU A 665 -19.58 2.28 -11.01
CA LEU A 665 -18.24 1.72 -11.12
C LEU A 665 -18.35 0.25 -11.49
N ASP A 666 -17.89 -0.10 -12.68
CA ASP A 666 -17.85 -1.49 -13.14
C ASP A 666 -16.64 -2.20 -12.52
N ARG A 667 -16.86 -3.40 -12.00
CA ARG A 667 -15.84 -4.32 -11.51
C ARG A 667 -14.78 -4.53 -12.58
N SER A 668 -15.18 -4.56 -13.86
CA SER A 668 -14.31 -4.78 -15.03
C SER A 668 -13.40 -6.01 -14.85
N GLU A 669 -12.50 -6.29 -15.79
CA GLU A 669 -11.43 -7.29 -15.57
C GLU A 669 -10.26 -6.73 -14.73
N ARG A 670 -10.30 -5.44 -14.38
CA ARG A 670 -9.21 -4.73 -13.69
C ARG A 670 -9.50 -4.58 -12.20
N ARG A 671 -8.44 -4.71 -11.40
CA ARG A 671 -8.48 -4.35 -9.99
C ARG A 671 -8.55 -2.84 -9.85
N TRP A 672 -9.37 -2.39 -8.93
CA TRP A 672 -9.45 -0.98 -8.58
C TRP A 672 -9.89 -0.80 -7.13
N SER A 673 -9.67 0.39 -6.59
CA SER A 673 -10.19 0.76 -5.28
C SER A 673 -10.70 2.20 -5.27
N CYS A 674 -11.66 2.50 -4.40
CA CYS A 674 -12.12 3.87 -4.18
C CYS A 674 -12.58 4.08 -2.76
N PHE A 675 -12.40 5.31 -2.28
CA PHE A 675 -13.01 5.77 -1.03
C PHE A 675 -14.36 6.43 -1.31
N ALA A 676 -15.33 6.27 -0.41
CA ALA A 676 -16.65 6.90 -0.48
C ALA A 676 -17.23 7.03 0.94
N ARG A 677 -18.38 7.71 1.10
CA ARG A 677 -19.13 7.74 2.38
C ARG A 677 -20.45 6.99 2.37
N ALA A 678 -20.89 6.59 1.19
CA ALA A 678 -21.97 5.66 1.01
C ALA A 678 -21.71 4.78 -0.21
N ALA A 679 -22.33 3.61 -0.23
CA ALA A 679 -22.32 2.73 -1.38
C ALA A 679 -23.69 2.07 -1.56
N ARG A 680 -24.02 1.78 -2.82
CA ARG A 680 -25.15 0.93 -3.19
C ARG A 680 -24.64 -0.23 -4.03
N ILE A 681 -24.98 -1.43 -3.60
CA ILE A 681 -24.45 -2.66 -4.17
C ILE A 681 -25.64 -3.54 -4.57
N PRO A 682 -25.87 -3.73 -5.88
CA PRO A 682 -26.92 -4.61 -6.36
C PRO A 682 -26.77 -6.04 -5.84
N LEU A 683 -27.88 -6.58 -5.36
CA LEU A 683 -28.07 -7.97 -4.96
C LEU A 683 -29.05 -8.64 -5.94
N ALA A 684 -29.30 -9.93 -5.77
CA ALA A 684 -30.28 -10.65 -6.59
C ALA A 684 -31.71 -10.11 -6.38
N ASP A 685 -32.58 -10.38 -7.36
CA ASP A 685 -34.03 -10.13 -7.28
C ASP A 685 -34.41 -8.67 -7.02
N ASP A 686 -33.77 -7.75 -7.75
CA ASP A 686 -34.01 -6.30 -7.68
C ASP A 686 -33.83 -5.75 -6.28
N ARG A 687 -32.81 -6.20 -5.54
CA ARG A 687 -32.48 -5.66 -4.21
C ARG A 687 -31.14 -4.96 -4.22
N VAL A 688 -30.95 -4.06 -3.26
CA VAL A 688 -29.72 -3.29 -3.11
C VAL A 688 -29.30 -3.31 -1.65
N LEU A 689 -28.02 -3.64 -1.40
CA LEU A 689 -27.38 -3.37 -0.13
C LEU A 689 -26.95 -1.89 -0.13
N VAL A 690 -27.51 -1.12 0.79
CA VAL A 690 -27.15 0.27 1.04
C VAL A 690 -26.26 0.32 2.27
N ILE A 691 -25.13 1.01 2.16
CA ILE A 691 -24.18 1.19 3.26
C ILE A 691 -23.94 2.68 3.44
N VAL A 692 -24.08 3.18 4.66
CA VAL A 692 -23.97 4.61 4.97
C VAL A 692 -23.13 4.82 6.23
N ALA A 693 -22.17 5.73 6.13
CA ALA A 693 -21.38 6.24 7.25
C ALA A 693 -22.24 7.09 8.19
N SER A 694 -22.07 6.95 9.51
CA SER A 694 -22.78 7.80 10.49
C SER A 694 -21.92 8.95 11.00
N GLY A 695 -20.62 8.71 11.22
CA GLY A 695 -19.67 9.70 11.69
C GLY A 695 -19.08 10.56 10.57
N VAL A 696 -18.57 11.75 10.91
CA VAL A 696 -17.97 12.69 9.95
C VAL A 696 -16.65 12.15 9.37
N ASP A 697 -15.88 11.42 10.19
CA ASP A 697 -14.58 10.82 9.82
C ASP A 697 -14.68 9.37 9.32
N ASP A 698 -15.90 8.84 9.24
CA ASP A 698 -16.20 7.51 8.73
C ASP A 698 -16.10 7.50 7.20
N GLU A 699 -15.30 6.57 6.67
CA GLU A 699 -15.12 6.37 5.23
C GLU A 699 -15.26 4.89 4.87
N LEU A 700 -15.87 4.62 3.72
CA LEU A 700 -15.82 3.31 3.07
C LEU A 700 -14.61 3.26 2.16
N LEU A 701 -13.96 2.10 2.11
CA LEU A 701 -13.03 1.72 1.06
C LEU A 701 -13.57 0.49 0.33
N ILE A 702 -13.84 0.65 -0.96
CA ILE A 702 -14.36 -0.41 -1.84
C ILE A 702 -13.21 -0.90 -2.71
N ARG A 703 -12.99 -2.20 -2.77
CA ARG A 703 -12.01 -2.85 -3.64
C ARG A 703 -12.68 -3.84 -4.57
N SER A 704 -12.38 -3.69 -5.86
CA SER A 704 -12.72 -4.68 -6.88
C SER A 704 -11.67 -5.79 -6.93
N SER A 705 -12.15 -7.03 -6.99
CA SER A 705 -11.36 -8.20 -7.34
C SER A 705 -12.02 -9.00 -8.46
N ALA A 706 -11.30 -9.98 -9.02
CA ALA A 706 -11.78 -10.82 -10.11
C ALA A 706 -13.05 -11.62 -9.77
N ASP A 707 -13.33 -11.86 -8.49
CA ASP A 707 -14.45 -12.72 -8.06
C ASP A 707 -15.47 -12.01 -7.15
N THR A 708 -15.12 -10.89 -6.52
CA THR A 708 -16.00 -10.22 -5.55
C THR A 708 -15.57 -8.77 -5.27
N PHE A 709 -16.35 -8.06 -4.48
CA PHE A 709 -15.96 -6.79 -3.86
C PHE A 709 -15.60 -7.00 -2.40
N LEU A 710 -14.55 -6.33 -1.94
CA LEU A 710 -14.25 -6.17 -0.52
C LEU A 710 -14.60 -4.74 -0.12
N VAL A 711 -15.56 -4.58 0.79
CA VAL A 711 -15.96 -3.27 1.33
C VAL A 711 -15.46 -3.16 2.76
N SER A 712 -14.64 -2.15 3.02
CA SER A 712 -14.11 -1.86 4.35
C SER A 712 -14.77 -0.61 4.91
N LEU A 713 -15.37 -0.73 6.09
CA LEU A 713 -16.01 0.33 6.86
C LEU A 713 -15.00 0.80 7.91
N ILE A 714 -14.49 2.00 7.75
CA ILE A 714 -13.36 2.51 8.53
C ILE A 714 -13.88 3.58 9.49
N SER A 715 -13.77 3.31 10.77
CA SER A 715 -14.10 4.25 11.83
C SER A 715 -12.88 4.60 12.66
N ARG A 716 -12.88 5.83 13.17
CA ARG A 716 -11.87 6.35 14.10
C ARG A 716 -12.56 6.63 15.43
N ALA A 717 -11.91 6.38 16.57
CA ALA A 717 -12.38 6.96 17.82
C ALA A 717 -12.37 8.48 17.67
N GLU A 718 -13.44 9.14 18.11
CA GLU A 718 -13.45 10.60 18.15
C GLU A 718 -12.22 11.07 18.93
N SER A 719 -11.26 11.66 18.22
CA SER A 719 -10.22 12.46 18.85
C SER A 719 -10.97 13.62 19.47
N GLY A 720 -11.18 13.57 20.79
CA GLY A 720 -12.01 14.52 21.51
C GLY A 720 -11.81 15.92 20.96
N ARG A 721 -12.89 16.52 20.43
CA ARG A 721 -12.99 17.97 20.22
C ARG A 721 -12.95 18.61 21.60
N ALA A 722 -11.77 18.61 22.21
CA ALA A 722 -11.50 19.18 23.51
C ALA A 722 -11.33 20.69 23.37
N GLU A 723 -12.42 21.39 23.05
CA GLU A 723 -12.58 22.82 23.34
C GLU A 723 -14.00 23.09 23.83
N SER A 724 -14.34 22.52 24.98
CA SER A 724 -15.16 23.20 25.99
C SER A 724 -15.08 22.42 27.29
N ALA A 725 -14.64 23.09 28.36
CA ALA A 725 -14.47 22.53 29.67
C ALA A 725 -15.82 22.08 30.27
N GLN A 726 -16.00 20.76 30.39
CA GLN A 726 -16.75 20.01 31.42
C GLN A 726 -17.24 18.68 30.81
N ALA A 727 -16.42 17.62 30.86
CA ALA A 727 -16.86 16.27 30.58
C ALA A 727 -16.13 15.29 31.52
N GLU A 728 -16.71 15.10 32.71
CA GLU A 728 -16.54 13.84 33.43
C GLU A 728 -17.38 12.78 32.70
N SER A 729 -16.77 11.63 32.39
CA SER A 729 -17.34 10.43 31.71
C SER A 729 -17.78 10.57 30.24
N ALA A 730 -16.90 11.01 29.34
CA ALA A 730 -17.06 10.69 27.91
C ALA A 730 -16.48 9.30 27.65
N ASP A 731 -17.33 8.27 27.65
CA ASP A 731 -17.02 7.03 26.92
C ASP A 731 -16.73 7.43 25.47
N ALA A 732 -15.59 7.03 24.93
CA ALA A 732 -15.29 7.28 23.52
C ALA A 732 -16.35 6.58 22.67
N GLU A 733 -17.33 7.34 22.15
CA GLU A 733 -18.32 6.80 21.24
C GLU A 733 -17.59 6.31 19.98
N GLY A 734 -17.69 5.00 19.73
CA GLY A 734 -17.13 4.38 18.54
C GLY A 734 -17.95 4.75 17.31
N GLY A 735 -17.32 4.69 16.12
CA GLY A 735 -18.03 4.92 14.87
C GLY A 735 -19.15 3.89 14.64
N SER A 736 -20.24 4.34 14.02
CA SER A 736 -21.42 3.50 13.75
C SER A 736 -21.73 3.48 12.26
N TRP A 737 -22.21 2.35 11.77
CA TRP A 737 -22.54 2.12 10.36
C TRP A 737 -23.94 1.57 10.22
N TYR A 738 -24.67 2.09 9.22
CA TYR A 738 -25.98 1.60 8.85
C TYR A 738 -25.88 0.76 7.58
N LEU A 739 -26.42 -0.45 7.64
CA LEU A 739 -26.51 -1.38 6.53
C LEU A 739 -27.97 -1.78 6.32
N SER A 740 -28.53 -1.55 5.14
CA SER A 740 -29.92 -1.91 4.83
C SER A 740 -30.03 -2.67 3.50
N VAL A 741 -30.98 -3.60 3.44
CA VAL A 741 -31.40 -4.28 2.21
C VAL A 741 -32.73 -3.69 1.77
N GLU A 742 -32.70 -3.00 0.64
CA GLU A 742 -33.86 -2.30 0.10
C GLU A 742 -34.32 -2.99 -1.20
N THR A 743 -35.63 -3.05 -1.44
CA THR A 743 -36.18 -3.40 -2.75
C THR A 743 -35.96 -2.24 -3.70
N ALA A 744 -35.48 -2.53 -4.90
CA ALA A 744 -35.37 -1.59 -6.00
C ALA A 744 -36.74 -1.27 -6.64
N GLU A 745 -37.87 -1.57 -5.98
CA GLU A 745 -39.24 -1.22 -6.42
C GLU A 745 -39.45 0.30 -6.36
N VAL A 746 -38.81 1.03 -7.27
CA VAL A 746 -39.44 1.75 -8.38
C VAL A 746 -38.35 1.81 -9.49
N ALA A 747 -38.05 0.72 -10.18
CA ALA A 747 -36.96 0.67 -11.18
C ALA A 747 -37.44 0.22 -12.57
N ARG A 748 -38.37 0.97 -13.17
CA ARG A 748 -38.67 0.93 -14.61
C ARG A 748 -38.65 2.33 -15.20
#